data_AF-A0AAU8J2A1-F1
#
_entry.id   AF-A0AAU8J2A1-F1
#
_cell.length_a   1.000
_cell.length_b   1.000
_cell.length_c   1.000
_cell.angle_alpha   90.00
_cell.angle_beta   90.00
_cell.angle_gamma   90.00
#
_symmetry.space_group_name_H-M   'P 1'
#
loop_
_entity.id
_entity.type
_entity.pdbx_description
1 polymer ?
#
loop_
_entity_poly.entity_id
_entity_poly.type
_entity_poly.pdbx_seq_one_letter_code
_entity_poly.pdbx_strand_id
1 'polypeptide(L)'
;MRAHHSRRALALASGLVAAGLCLTAVPQALAADGDSGPAMKLTSAQAKKLAADVSLDPWADADDATDPAKDGDTAKADAPASDAAVDPATKVTMTAQSTLEGVRGMGATVAVGKKGDYFSVNSMGYVQLHAADGSAKWVRNSSSFYPDWQVKPLQPWRVEPYPAQILMGYNAVSPFAPNSDSGYSAGDLTGDGVPDLVFTAQVGTSPYPRAFTSPGSPLTSGTFVTVLDGSTGTTVWSKLYAHASMVKIVDGTLLVADAPRMSGDAKVPADATATLTGLRFTSGADGRLTPASTWTYDTKEARFANWGDIQDLGKGRVAVSWNLEKDAGVDARGRTLVLDAADGSVTWRTDSVLYNRQMRLDAGRKRIVALEQADATDAVHYEVAAYDLKTGHRATLQGRDNVFPTALAVGDLGGRTGDEYAVAESSLDENYLINASTVRVVNGDSADRLQWSNSVKRDDDDGDNGPNTFGLAVADGKLIATAQDNDHFDDPENRGGTRYASLTVFSAKGTVKWQAKGVAGAPMYQDLYSDTRGTHVRVVDLAQNIRTFKLTNGTAESVTPLQGDIAYAKSTDLNKDGKNDLVMGGSSNGLWAYSGPSLVNGARPQKLWQATLPGAVHDIETGDVNGDGKPEIVVAADTATVVLNGRTGRTLATIDGGGQYVHTAKLADLDGDGEQDILVPTDALHAYYGDGHALWTYRAPKDAGDVRFADPSVNDGRVYASYAGAGAIELTTPVTNAVALNARTGKARWSAAPEAPDEAVGGIRTLTPNEGVFASKEIPYADGHAVVYVWNVDAPIKVNGVTSINTQNLFEIRDGRTGEVLHTWISGGLWTHNSFFAKDGALYEGGVASFRRFRANGDDTQQGVLPMSFGGGFLTGPGGRDLLVAGVDGGLYLWDPSIFESDDSWAGSVGQIPATMGAHDFFAGDLDGDGVDEVLSLNSDKSGRDRLVGQFGGGYYQGDYAIHQVTAYKLS
;
A
#
# COMPACT_ATOMS: atom_id res chain seq x y z
N MET A 1 -29.85 62.22 6.83
CA MET A 1 -31.11 62.16 7.63
C MET A 1 -31.64 60.73 7.56
N ARG A 2 -32.30 60.29 8.63
CA ARG A 2 -32.46 58.90 9.12
C ARG A 2 -33.24 57.92 8.24
N ALA A 3 -32.95 56.64 8.52
CA ALA A 3 -33.57 55.37 8.16
C ALA A 3 -35.08 55.22 8.48
N HIS A 4 -35.74 54.20 7.90
CA HIS A 4 -36.42 53.13 8.67
C HIS A 4 -36.87 51.91 7.82
N HIS A 5 -36.90 50.79 8.52
CA HIS A 5 -36.92 49.35 8.20
C HIS A 5 -38.17 48.67 7.58
N SER A 6 -37.88 47.56 6.87
CA SER A 6 -38.38 46.16 6.97
C SER A 6 -39.87 45.79 6.92
N ARG A 7 -40.14 44.66 6.22
CA ARG A 7 -40.80 43.48 6.82
C ARG A 7 -40.19 42.17 6.27
N ARG A 8 -39.58 41.39 7.18
CA ARG A 8 -39.30 39.94 7.10
C ARG A 8 -40.31 39.20 8.00
N ALA A 9 -40.36 37.87 7.83
CA ALA A 9 -41.06 36.83 8.61
C ALA A 9 -42.51 36.56 8.14
N LEU A 10 -42.97 35.33 7.90
CA LEU A 10 -42.78 34.10 8.68
C LEU A 10 -43.14 32.85 7.84
N ALA A 11 -42.41 31.75 7.97
CA ALA A 11 -42.92 30.36 8.10
C ALA A 11 -41.76 29.35 7.94
N LEU A 12 -41.11 29.09 9.09
CA LEU A 12 -40.19 27.98 9.36
C LEU A 12 -40.97 26.92 10.16
N ALA A 13 -40.49 25.67 10.13
CA ALA A 13 -41.02 24.41 10.71
C ALA A 13 -41.87 23.61 9.71
N SER A 14 -41.52 22.36 9.35
CA SER A 14 -41.22 21.25 10.27
C SER A 14 -40.55 20.09 9.50
N GLY A 15 -39.68 19.31 10.17
CA GLY A 15 -39.32 17.96 9.72
C GLY A 15 -37.85 17.57 9.88
N LEU A 16 -37.40 17.38 11.13
CA LEU A 16 -36.09 16.80 11.50
C LEU A 16 -36.34 15.40 12.05
N VAL A 17 -35.89 14.34 11.35
CA VAL A 17 -35.47 13.03 11.90
C VAL A 17 -34.53 12.33 10.90
N ALA A 18 -33.22 12.28 11.22
CA ALA A 18 -32.30 11.14 11.06
C ALA A 18 -30.85 11.60 11.27
N ALA A 19 -30.20 11.08 12.33
CA ALA A 19 -28.78 11.21 12.67
C ALA A 19 -27.90 10.46 11.63
N GLY A 20 -26.62 10.79 11.41
CA GLY A 20 -25.76 11.82 11.95
C GLY A 20 -24.67 12.12 10.92
N LEU A 21 -24.59 13.38 10.52
CA LEU A 21 -23.51 14.04 9.80
C LEU A 21 -23.83 15.52 10.00
N CYS A 22 -22.91 16.26 10.60
CA CYS A 22 -23.06 17.70 10.82
C CYS A 22 -23.09 18.40 9.45
N LEU A 23 -24.26 18.43 8.82
CA LEU A 23 -24.60 19.35 7.74
C LEU A 23 -24.74 20.75 8.35
N THR A 24 -23.61 21.40 8.59
CA THR A 24 -23.61 22.86 8.56
C THR A 24 -23.83 23.24 7.11
N ALA A 25 -24.99 23.81 6.79
CA ALA A 25 -25.14 24.63 5.60
C ALA A 25 -24.23 25.85 5.80
N VAL A 26 -22.93 25.68 5.57
CA VAL A 26 -21.95 26.76 5.63
C VAL A 26 -22.27 27.70 4.47
N PRO A 27 -22.48 29.01 4.71
CA PRO A 27 -22.48 29.98 3.63
C PRO A 27 -21.11 29.89 2.96
N GLN A 28 -21.08 29.64 1.64
CA GLN A 28 -19.90 29.63 0.77
C GLN A 28 -18.57 29.74 1.54
N ALA A 29 -17.89 28.60 1.75
CA ALA A 29 -16.46 28.63 1.99
C ALA A 29 -15.84 29.61 0.97
N LEU A 30 -14.90 30.44 1.41
CA LEU A 30 -14.37 31.67 0.78
C LEU A 30 -13.79 31.54 -0.66
N ALA A 31 -14.24 30.59 -1.46
CA ALA A 31 -14.06 30.48 -2.90
C ALA A 31 -14.93 31.52 -3.64
N ALA A 32 -14.56 32.78 -3.49
CA ALA A 32 -14.59 33.83 -4.50
C ALA A 32 -15.60 33.69 -5.66
N ASP A 33 -16.80 34.22 -5.50
CA ASP A 33 -17.56 34.76 -6.62
C ASP A 33 -17.12 36.22 -6.80
N GLY A 34 -16.37 36.56 -7.85
CA GLY A 34 -16.14 37.91 -8.40
C GLY A 34 -15.50 39.03 -7.53
N ASP A 35 -15.50 38.93 -6.20
CA ASP A 35 -15.20 40.03 -5.26
C ASP A 35 -14.00 39.75 -4.30
N SER A 36 -13.22 38.69 -4.54
CA SER A 36 -12.17 38.19 -3.62
C SER A 36 -10.77 38.78 -3.86
N GLY A 37 -10.62 40.10 -4.02
CA GLY A 37 -9.30 40.71 -4.19
C GLY A 37 -8.49 40.15 -5.39
N PRO A 38 -7.19 40.51 -5.51
CA PRO A 38 -6.35 40.04 -6.61
C PRO A 38 -5.96 38.56 -6.45
N ALA A 39 -5.75 37.87 -7.58
CA ALA A 39 -5.21 36.51 -7.60
C ALA A 39 -3.86 36.43 -6.86
N MET A 40 -3.70 35.41 -6.04
CA MET A 40 -2.48 35.07 -5.31
C MET A 40 -1.35 34.80 -6.30
N LYS A 41 -0.13 35.23 -5.97
CA LYS A 41 1.07 34.92 -6.74
C LYS A 41 2.08 34.24 -5.84
N LEU A 42 2.51 33.05 -6.23
CA LEU A 42 3.50 32.29 -5.48
C LEU A 42 4.91 32.65 -5.93
N THR A 43 5.86 32.64 -5.01
CA THR A 43 7.28 32.52 -5.39
C THR A 43 7.53 31.12 -5.97
N SER A 44 8.59 30.95 -6.77
CA SER A 44 8.97 29.63 -7.30
C SER A 44 9.17 28.58 -6.20
N ALA A 45 9.71 28.98 -5.04
CA ALA A 45 9.88 28.10 -3.89
C ALA A 45 8.53 27.66 -3.29
N GLN A 46 7.59 28.59 -3.14
CA GLN A 46 6.23 28.28 -2.67
C GLN A 46 5.48 27.40 -3.66
N ALA A 47 5.56 27.67 -4.96
CA ALA A 47 4.92 26.85 -5.99
C ALA A 47 5.50 25.42 -6.01
N LYS A 48 6.81 25.27 -5.85
CA LYS A 48 7.45 23.95 -5.75
C LYS A 48 7.04 23.19 -4.49
N LYS A 49 7.01 23.86 -3.33
CA LYS A 49 6.54 23.26 -2.08
C LYS A 49 5.08 22.81 -2.22
N LEU A 50 4.21 23.71 -2.67
CA LEU A 50 2.80 23.40 -2.88
C LEU A 50 2.59 22.26 -3.88
N ALA A 51 3.38 22.18 -4.96
CA ALA A 51 3.29 21.07 -5.90
C ALA A 51 3.67 19.72 -5.26
N ALA A 52 4.58 19.70 -4.28
CA ALA A 52 4.86 18.49 -3.50
C ALA A 52 3.70 18.14 -2.56
N ASP A 53 3.13 19.16 -1.90
CA ASP A 53 2.05 19.00 -0.92
C ASP A 53 0.69 18.65 -1.56
N VAL A 54 0.43 19.09 -2.80
CA VAL A 54 -0.82 18.89 -3.56
C VAL A 54 -0.61 17.89 -4.71
N SER A 55 0.07 16.79 -4.40
CA SER A 55 0.17 15.64 -5.29
C SER A 55 -0.32 14.41 -4.55
N LEU A 56 -1.08 13.55 -5.24
CA LEU A 56 -1.13 12.16 -4.82
C LEU A 56 0.25 11.57 -5.07
N ASP A 57 0.79 10.89 -4.07
CA ASP A 57 1.90 10.00 -4.29
C ASP A 57 1.37 8.66 -4.85
N PRO A 58 1.60 8.34 -6.13
CA PRO A 58 1.16 7.06 -6.68
C PRO A 58 2.01 5.90 -6.20
N TRP A 59 3.17 6.15 -5.61
CA TRP A 59 4.26 5.20 -5.47
C TRP A 59 4.34 4.56 -4.08
N ALA A 60 3.70 5.19 -3.07
CA ALA A 60 3.75 4.79 -1.66
C ALA A 60 5.16 4.95 -1.07
N ASP A 61 5.70 6.16 -1.25
CA ASP A 61 6.98 6.68 -0.79
C ASP A 61 6.94 6.89 0.73
N ALA A 62 7.97 6.44 1.44
CA ALA A 62 8.32 6.96 2.75
C ALA A 62 9.79 7.39 2.73
N ASP A 63 10.09 8.46 3.46
CA ASP A 63 11.38 9.13 3.53
C ASP A 63 12.59 8.20 3.74
N ASP A 64 13.67 8.50 3.01
CA ASP A 64 14.96 7.80 3.01
C ASP A 64 15.65 7.84 4.39
N ALA A 65 15.89 6.66 4.99
CA ALA A 65 16.99 6.47 5.92
C ALA A 65 18.16 5.79 5.18
N THR A 66 19.26 6.52 4.99
CA THR A 66 20.48 6.05 4.33
C THR A 66 21.24 5.04 5.19
N ASP A 67 21.71 3.93 4.60
CA ASP A 67 22.69 3.01 5.24
C ASP A 67 24.00 2.93 4.42
N PRO A 68 25.19 2.88 5.04
CA PRO A 68 26.47 2.87 4.34
C PRO A 68 27.08 1.46 4.19
N ALA A 69 27.56 1.25 2.96
CA ALA A 69 28.77 0.50 2.59
C ALA A 69 28.77 -1.04 2.60
N LYS A 70 29.50 -1.52 1.59
CA LYS A 70 29.75 -2.91 1.19
C LYS A 70 31.06 -3.39 1.78
N ASP A 71 31.22 -4.71 1.83
CA ASP A 71 32.39 -5.40 1.25
C ASP A 71 32.01 -6.82 0.81
N GLY A 72 32.67 -7.33 -0.23
CA GLY A 72 32.43 -8.65 -0.81
C GLY A 72 33.71 -9.47 -0.94
N ASP A 73 33.57 -10.79 -0.98
CA ASP A 73 34.04 -11.63 -2.10
C ASP A 73 33.59 -13.09 -1.92
N THR A 74 33.28 -13.74 -3.04
CA THR A 74 32.85 -15.15 -3.15
C THR A 74 33.88 -15.99 -3.91
N ALA A 75 34.10 -17.25 -3.53
CA ALA A 75 34.63 -18.29 -4.41
C ALA A 75 34.09 -19.69 -4.06
N LYS A 76 33.73 -20.47 -5.10
CA LYS A 76 33.06 -21.80 -5.10
C LYS A 76 34.03 -23.00 -5.11
N ALA A 77 33.60 -24.16 -4.60
CA ALA A 77 33.86 -25.51 -5.16
C ALA A 77 32.98 -26.61 -4.49
N ASP A 78 32.57 -27.64 -5.26
CA ASP A 78 31.59 -28.70 -4.91
C ASP A 78 32.19 -30.07 -4.43
N ALA A 79 31.37 -30.76 -3.61
CA ALA A 79 31.18 -32.23 -3.40
C ALA A 79 32.17 -33.09 -2.55
N PRO A 80 31.77 -34.27 -2.01
CA PRO A 80 30.54 -34.65 -1.30
C PRO A 80 30.77 -35.40 0.07
N ALA A 81 29.72 -35.40 0.89
CA ALA A 81 29.28 -36.23 2.05
C ALA A 81 30.24 -37.16 2.86
N SER A 82 30.23 -36.98 4.19
CA SER A 82 30.04 -38.07 5.18
C SER A 82 29.72 -37.56 6.60
N ASP A 83 28.89 -38.32 7.32
CA ASP A 83 28.36 -38.10 8.68
C ASP A 83 29.43 -37.84 9.77
N ALA A 84 29.77 -36.57 9.96
CA ALA A 84 30.41 -36.06 11.17
C ALA A 84 29.68 -34.79 11.62
N ALA A 85 29.74 -34.47 12.91
CA ALA A 85 29.22 -33.21 13.45
C ALA A 85 29.74 -32.04 12.59
N VAL A 86 28.82 -31.29 12.00
CA VAL A 86 29.14 -30.17 11.10
C VAL A 86 29.88 -29.10 11.90
N ASP A 87 31.03 -28.65 11.40
CA ASP A 87 31.78 -27.54 12.01
C ASP A 87 30.87 -26.29 12.07
N PRO A 88 30.70 -25.64 13.25
CA PRO A 88 29.91 -24.41 13.40
C PRO A 88 30.29 -23.29 12.40
N ALA A 89 31.51 -23.27 11.87
CA ALA A 89 31.93 -22.31 10.87
C ALA A 89 31.48 -22.64 9.43
N THR A 90 30.93 -23.84 9.18
CA THR A 90 30.49 -24.29 7.86
C THR A 90 29.41 -23.36 7.31
N LYS A 91 29.60 -22.87 6.09
CA LYS A 91 28.65 -21.97 5.43
C LYS A 91 27.44 -22.74 4.89
N VAL A 92 26.28 -22.10 4.96
CA VAL A 92 25.01 -22.60 4.43
C VAL A 92 24.65 -21.76 3.20
N THR A 93 24.39 -22.43 2.09
CA THR A 93 23.96 -21.77 0.86
C THR A 93 22.44 -21.75 0.79
N MET A 94 21.88 -20.60 0.39
CA MET A 94 20.44 -20.41 0.23
C MET A 94 20.14 -20.20 -1.25
N THR A 95 19.45 -21.15 -1.88
CA THR A 95 19.17 -21.13 -3.32
C THR A 95 17.71 -20.84 -3.59
N ALA A 96 17.41 -19.68 -4.18
CA ALA A 96 16.06 -19.29 -4.57
C ALA A 96 15.45 -20.30 -5.56
N GLN A 97 14.21 -20.71 -5.31
CA GLN A 97 13.47 -21.70 -6.10
C GLN A 97 12.28 -21.07 -6.82
N SER A 98 11.51 -20.25 -6.12
CA SER A 98 10.37 -19.54 -6.68
C SER A 98 10.20 -18.19 -6.01
N THR A 99 9.60 -17.25 -6.75
CA THR A 99 9.35 -15.88 -6.29
C THR A 99 7.94 -15.46 -6.68
N LEU A 100 7.23 -14.85 -5.75
CA LEU A 100 5.91 -14.24 -5.92
C LEU A 100 6.04 -12.75 -5.60
N GLU A 101 6.01 -11.91 -6.64
CA GLU A 101 6.02 -10.45 -6.47
C GLU A 101 4.63 -9.96 -6.04
N GLY A 102 4.60 -9.07 -5.04
CA GLY A 102 3.40 -8.45 -4.50
C GLY A 102 2.93 -7.23 -5.29
N VAL A 103 1.63 -6.98 -5.30
CA VAL A 103 1.02 -5.78 -5.90
C VAL A 103 1.22 -4.58 -4.98
N ARG A 104 1.69 -3.46 -5.53
CA ARG A 104 1.92 -2.21 -4.80
C ARG A 104 1.50 -0.97 -5.57
N GLY A 105 1.31 0.12 -4.83
CA GLY A 105 1.06 1.45 -5.36
C GLY A 105 -0.38 1.67 -5.81
N MET A 106 -0.68 2.87 -6.27
CA MET A 106 -2.02 3.26 -6.71
C MET A 106 -2.49 2.37 -7.87
N GLY A 107 -3.74 1.89 -7.78
CA GLY A 107 -4.34 1.02 -8.78
C GLY A 107 -5.45 1.69 -9.58
N ALA A 108 -5.62 1.22 -10.82
CA ALA A 108 -6.75 1.53 -11.68
C ALA A 108 -7.25 0.26 -12.39
N THR A 109 -8.49 0.27 -12.84
CA THR A 109 -9.02 -0.78 -13.72
C THR A 109 -9.44 -0.25 -15.07
N VAL A 110 -9.31 -1.07 -16.10
CA VAL A 110 -9.69 -0.72 -17.48
C VAL A 110 -10.55 -1.85 -18.04
N ALA A 111 -11.80 -1.55 -18.40
CA ALA A 111 -12.71 -2.55 -18.95
C ALA A 111 -12.19 -3.18 -20.26
N VAL A 112 -12.37 -4.50 -20.39
CA VAL A 112 -12.00 -5.30 -21.56
C VAL A 112 -13.26 -5.84 -22.23
N GLY A 113 -13.68 -5.19 -23.31
CA GLY A 113 -14.86 -5.58 -24.07
C GLY A 113 -16.15 -5.49 -23.25
N LYS A 114 -17.14 -6.34 -23.57
CA LYS A 114 -18.51 -6.29 -23.00
C LYS A 114 -18.82 -7.37 -21.97
N LYS A 115 -17.90 -8.29 -21.71
CA LYS A 115 -18.14 -9.46 -20.83
C LYS A 115 -17.89 -9.18 -19.35
N GLY A 116 -17.45 -7.96 -19.01
CA GLY A 116 -17.13 -7.56 -17.64
C GLY A 116 -15.69 -7.83 -17.22
N ASP A 117 -14.90 -8.47 -18.09
CA ASP A 117 -13.44 -8.64 -17.95
C ASP A 117 -12.75 -7.27 -17.89
N TYR A 118 -11.59 -7.19 -17.25
CA TYR A 118 -10.90 -5.93 -17.03
C TYR A 118 -9.42 -6.12 -16.75
N PHE A 119 -8.61 -5.16 -17.18
CA PHE A 119 -7.25 -5.03 -16.68
C PHE A 119 -7.25 -4.38 -15.30
N SER A 120 -6.33 -4.80 -14.43
CA SER A 120 -5.85 -3.97 -13.34
C SER A 120 -4.45 -3.49 -13.67
N VAL A 121 -4.15 -2.24 -13.36
CA VAL A 121 -2.83 -1.62 -13.53
C VAL A 121 -2.48 -0.96 -12.22
N ASN A 122 -1.31 -1.27 -11.68
CA ASN A 122 -0.81 -0.69 -10.44
C ASN A 122 0.52 0.02 -10.71
N SER A 123 0.68 1.18 -10.10
CA SER A 123 1.77 2.11 -10.36
C SER A 123 3.15 1.47 -10.12
N MET A 124 3.31 0.51 -9.21
CA MET A 124 4.57 -0.21 -8.97
C MET A 124 4.79 -1.42 -9.90
N GLY A 125 4.39 -1.28 -11.16
CA GLY A 125 4.78 -2.20 -12.22
C GLY A 125 4.04 -3.52 -12.22
N TYR A 126 2.77 -3.51 -11.82
CA TYR A 126 1.93 -4.71 -11.82
C TYR A 126 0.74 -4.56 -12.77
N VAL A 127 0.51 -5.56 -13.62
CA VAL A 127 -0.58 -5.59 -14.60
C VAL A 127 -1.21 -6.97 -14.62
N GLN A 128 -2.54 -7.04 -14.55
CA GLN A 128 -3.28 -8.29 -14.60
C GLN A 128 -4.50 -8.16 -15.52
N LEU A 129 -4.89 -9.26 -16.14
CA LEU A 129 -6.23 -9.39 -16.72
C LEU A 129 -7.09 -10.23 -15.79
N HIS A 130 -8.26 -9.72 -15.45
CA HIS A 130 -9.27 -10.42 -14.68
C HIS A 130 -10.47 -10.81 -15.56
N ALA A 131 -11.03 -11.98 -15.30
CA ALA A 131 -12.39 -12.29 -15.70
C ALA A 131 -13.40 -11.43 -14.92
N ALA A 132 -14.64 -11.38 -15.39
CA ALA A 132 -15.71 -10.65 -14.72
C ALA A 132 -15.97 -11.05 -13.26
N ASP A 133 -15.64 -12.29 -12.87
CA ASP A 133 -15.74 -12.78 -11.49
C ASP A 133 -14.55 -12.40 -10.60
N GLY A 134 -13.57 -11.66 -11.14
CA GLY A 134 -12.36 -11.24 -10.46
C GLY A 134 -11.19 -12.22 -10.56
N SER A 135 -11.39 -13.43 -11.08
CA SER A 135 -10.29 -14.39 -11.24
C SER A 135 -9.25 -13.89 -12.24
N ALA A 136 -7.97 -13.95 -11.86
CA ALA A 136 -6.88 -13.57 -12.75
C ALA A 136 -6.73 -14.59 -13.90
N LYS A 137 -6.72 -14.10 -15.14
CA LYS A 137 -6.43 -14.88 -16.35
C LYS A 137 -4.93 -14.94 -16.63
N TRP A 138 -4.23 -13.83 -16.43
CA TRP A 138 -2.78 -13.74 -16.49
C TRP A 138 -2.29 -12.57 -15.62
N VAL A 139 -1.00 -12.62 -15.27
CA VAL A 139 -0.31 -11.64 -14.42
C VAL A 139 1.05 -11.31 -15.01
N ARG A 140 1.41 -10.02 -15.00
CA ARG A 140 2.73 -9.48 -15.33
C ARG A 140 3.15 -8.49 -14.26
N ASN A 141 4.44 -8.48 -13.92
CA ASN A 141 5.00 -7.68 -12.84
C ASN A 141 6.39 -7.12 -13.21
N SER A 142 7.00 -6.31 -12.34
CA SER A 142 8.27 -5.64 -12.63
C SER A 142 9.37 -6.65 -12.98
N SER A 143 9.50 -7.70 -12.19
CA SER A 143 10.47 -8.78 -12.42
C SER A 143 10.30 -9.47 -13.77
N SER A 144 9.08 -9.51 -14.30
CA SER A 144 8.79 -10.10 -15.60
C SER A 144 9.05 -9.15 -16.78
N PHE A 145 8.99 -7.84 -16.58
CA PHE A 145 9.20 -6.84 -17.62
C PHE A 145 10.69 -6.58 -17.88
N TYR A 146 11.52 -6.58 -16.84
CA TYR A 146 12.96 -6.34 -16.98
C TYR A 146 13.66 -7.28 -17.99
N PRO A 147 13.37 -8.61 -18.00
CA PRO A 147 13.86 -9.51 -19.03
C PRO A 147 13.34 -9.18 -20.44
N ASP A 148 12.06 -8.83 -20.59
CA ASP A 148 11.46 -8.47 -21.89
C ASP A 148 12.12 -7.22 -22.49
N TRP A 149 12.39 -6.24 -21.64
CA TRP A 149 13.10 -5.02 -21.96
C TRP A 149 14.62 -5.22 -22.09
N GLN A 150 15.13 -6.38 -21.65
CA GLN A 150 16.55 -6.71 -21.61
C GLN A 150 17.37 -5.65 -20.87
N VAL A 151 16.81 -5.13 -19.77
CA VAL A 151 17.48 -4.16 -18.91
C VAL A 151 18.64 -4.85 -18.20
N LYS A 152 19.82 -4.26 -18.31
CA LYS A 152 21.02 -4.71 -17.60
C LYS A 152 21.61 -3.54 -16.80
N PRO A 153 21.73 -3.65 -15.47
CA PRO A 153 22.36 -2.62 -14.65
C PRO A 153 23.78 -2.30 -15.15
N LEU A 154 24.14 -1.02 -15.19
CA LEU A 154 25.53 -0.61 -15.50
C LEU A 154 26.49 -0.94 -14.35
N GLN A 155 25.98 -1.02 -13.12
CA GLN A 155 26.74 -1.35 -11.92
C GLN A 155 26.40 -2.79 -11.48
N PRO A 156 27.29 -3.77 -11.70
CA PRO A 156 26.98 -5.19 -11.45
C PRO A 156 26.65 -5.53 -9.98
N TRP A 157 27.10 -4.71 -9.04
CA TRP A 157 26.82 -4.88 -7.60
C TRP A 157 25.47 -4.26 -7.16
N ARG A 158 24.79 -3.49 -8.02
CA ARG A 158 23.47 -2.91 -7.77
C ARG A 158 22.44 -3.74 -8.52
N VAL A 159 22.13 -4.91 -7.94
CA VAL A 159 21.29 -5.93 -8.59
C VAL A 159 19.79 -5.63 -8.49
N GLU A 160 19.34 -4.98 -7.41
CA GLU A 160 17.95 -4.53 -7.24
C GLU A 160 17.64 -3.41 -8.25
N PRO A 161 16.72 -3.64 -9.21
CA PRO A 161 16.36 -2.64 -10.20
C PRO A 161 15.26 -1.68 -9.72
N TYR A 162 14.63 -1.96 -8.56
CA TYR A 162 13.40 -1.32 -8.06
C TYR A 162 12.19 -1.58 -8.99
N PRO A 163 10.95 -1.38 -8.50
CA PRO A 163 9.78 -1.57 -9.33
C PRO A 163 9.76 -0.62 -10.52
N ALA A 164 9.22 -1.09 -11.65
CA ALA A 164 8.99 -0.23 -12.80
C ALA A 164 7.79 0.69 -12.53
N GLN A 165 8.00 2.00 -12.54
CA GLN A 165 6.98 2.97 -12.11
C GLN A 165 6.03 3.30 -13.26
N ILE A 166 4.86 2.67 -13.33
CA ILE A 166 3.83 2.96 -14.32
C ILE A 166 3.26 4.36 -14.06
N LEU A 167 3.43 5.30 -15.01
CA LEU A 167 3.04 6.70 -14.79
C LEU A 167 1.55 6.79 -14.46
N MET A 168 1.26 7.26 -13.26
CA MET A 168 -0.07 7.46 -12.70
C MET A 168 -0.08 8.73 -11.86
N GLY A 169 -1.26 9.29 -11.61
CA GLY A 169 -1.44 10.44 -10.72
C GLY A 169 -1.65 11.74 -11.48
N TYR A 170 -1.96 12.80 -10.75
CA TYR A 170 -2.14 14.14 -11.31
C TYR A 170 -1.66 15.18 -10.32
N ASN A 171 -0.81 16.11 -10.77
CA ASN A 171 -0.37 17.23 -9.96
C ASN A 171 -1.17 18.49 -10.35
N ALA A 172 -1.98 19.02 -9.43
CA ALA A 172 -2.86 20.15 -9.73
C ALA A 172 -2.10 21.49 -9.85
N VAL A 173 -0.85 21.56 -9.39
CA VAL A 173 -0.08 22.81 -9.33
C VAL A 173 0.87 22.91 -10.52
N SER A 174 1.58 21.82 -10.84
CA SER A 174 2.60 21.80 -11.88
C SER A 174 2.30 20.77 -12.99
N PRO A 175 2.21 21.19 -14.26
CA PRO A 175 2.21 20.29 -15.43
C PRO A 175 3.48 19.48 -15.62
N PHE A 176 4.53 19.81 -14.88
CA PHE A 176 5.89 19.32 -15.09
C PHE A 176 6.33 18.37 -13.96
N ALA A 177 5.37 17.83 -13.21
CA ALA A 177 5.59 16.72 -12.30
C ALA A 177 5.83 15.41 -13.08
N PRO A 178 6.53 14.41 -12.50
CA PRO A 178 6.81 13.14 -13.16
C PRO A 178 5.60 12.19 -13.25
N ASN A 179 4.42 12.62 -12.81
CA ASN A 179 3.18 11.86 -12.84
C ASN A 179 2.36 12.13 -14.12
N SER A 180 1.42 11.23 -14.42
CA SER A 180 0.51 11.36 -15.55
C SER A 180 -0.78 10.59 -15.30
N ASP A 181 -1.92 11.19 -15.62
CA ASP A 181 -3.23 10.54 -15.54
C ASP A 181 -3.55 9.75 -16.83
N SER A 182 -2.61 9.72 -17.78
CA SER A 182 -2.73 9.09 -19.10
C SER A 182 -1.55 8.16 -19.42
N GLY A 183 -1.02 7.46 -18.41
CA GLY A 183 0.09 6.51 -18.57
C GLY A 183 -0.30 5.13 -19.09
N TYR A 184 -1.59 4.85 -19.32
CA TYR A 184 -2.05 3.57 -19.87
C TYR A 184 -3.29 3.72 -20.75
N SER A 185 -3.50 2.76 -21.64
CA SER A 185 -4.66 2.71 -22.54
C SER A 185 -4.93 1.27 -23.00
N ALA A 186 -6.16 0.96 -23.39
CA ALA A 186 -6.51 -0.34 -23.94
C ALA A 186 -7.15 -0.22 -25.32
N GLY A 187 -6.86 -1.18 -26.20
CA GLY A 187 -7.39 -1.26 -27.56
C GLY A 187 -6.71 -2.37 -28.36
N ASP A 188 -7.40 -2.89 -29.38
CA ASP A 188 -6.93 -4.03 -30.17
C ASP A 188 -5.86 -3.58 -31.19
N LEU A 189 -4.58 -3.80 -30.86
CA LEU A 189 -3.41 -3.52 -31.70
C LEU A 189 -2.90 -4.78 -32.42
N THR A 190 -3.16 -5.96 -31.87
CA THR A 190 -2.83 -7.26 -32.47
C THR A 190 -3.78 -7.66 -33.59
N GLY A 191 -5.00 -7.14 -33.60
CA GLY A 191 -6.06 -7.44 -34.54
C GLY A 191 -6.76 -8.77 -34.27
N ASP A 192 -6.62 -9.33 -33.07
CA ASP A 192 -7.21 -10.61 -32.68
C ASP A 192 -8.65 -10.47 -32.12
N GLY A 193 -9.13 -9.24 -31.96
CA GLY A 193 -10.45 -8.91 -31.42
C GLY A 193 -10.51 -8.79 -29.89
N VAL A 194 -9.38 -8.98 -29.20
CA VAL A 194 -9.24 -8.76 -27.75
C VAL A 194 -8.46 -7.45 -27.55
N PRO A 195 -8.97 -6.49 -26.75
CA PRO A 195 -8.22 -5.29 -26.44
C PRO A 195 -6.88 -5.62 -25.78
N ASP A 196 -5.79 -5.09 -26.33
CA ASP A 196 -4.46 -5.11 -25.74
C ASP A 196 -4.31 -3.98 -24.72
N LEU A 197 -3.35 -4.09 -23.82
CA LEU A 197 -2.99 -3.02 -22.90
C LEU A 197 -1.66 -2.38 -23.31
N VAL A 198 -1.63 -1.05 -23.41
CA VAL A 198 -0.40 -0.27 -23.46
C VAL A 198 -0.20 0.49 -22.15
N PHE A 199 1.03 0.56 -21.67
CA PHE A 199 1.39 1.39 -20.52
C PHE A 199 2.79 2.01 -20.68
N THR A 200 3.01 3.12 -19.98
CA THR A 200 4.31 3.75 -19.78
C THR A 200 4.87 3.33 -18.42
N ALA A 201 6.15 2.98 -18.33
CA ALA A 201 6.82 2.66 -17.07
C ALA A 201 8.19 3.31 -17.00
N GLN A 202 8.39 4.17 -16.00
CA GLN A 202 9.65 4.82 -15.70
C GLN A 202 10.61 3.84 -15.01
N VAL A 203 11.86 3.83 -15.47
CA VAL A 203 12.92 2.93 -15.00
C VAL A 203 14.22 3.70 -14.86
N GLY A 204 14.96 3.43 -13.78
CA GLY A 204 16.32 3.92 -13.57
C GLY A 204 16.45 5.36 -13.06
N THR A 205 15.35 6.01 -12.68
CA THR A 205 15.29 7.43 -12.25
C THR A 205 15.19 7.60 -10.72
N SER A 206 14.26 6.89 -10.06
CA SER A 206 13.89 7.01 -8.64
C SER A 206 14.03 5.64 -7.93
N PRO A 207 14.30 5.56 -6.61
CA PRO A 207 14.61 6.65 -5.64
C PRO A 207 15.97 7.32 -5.86
N TYR A 208 16.88 6.69 -6.59
CA TYR A 208 18.15 7.26 -7.03
C TYR A 208 18.48 6.75 -8.43
N PRO A 209 19.22 7.50 -9.28
CA PRO A 209 19.51 7.04 -10.63
C PRO A 209 20.19 5.67 -10.66
N ARG A 210 19.48 4.67 -11.20
CA ARG A 210 19.91 3.27 -11.38
C ARG A 210 20.14 3.03 -12.86
N ALA A 211 21.28 3.58 -13.31
CA ALA A 211 21.64 3.59 -14.71
C ALA A 211 21.74 2.16 -15.29
N PHE A 212 21.13 1.92 -16.45
CA PHE A 212 21.08 0.62 -17.11
C PHE A 212 21.42 0.69 -18.60
N THR A 213 21.47 -0.47 -19.26
CA THR A 213 21.50 -0.59 -20.72
C THR A 213 20.28 -1.37 -21.20
N SER A 214 19.79 -0.99 -22.38
CA SER A 214 18.69 -1.66 -23.08
C SER A 214 18.97 -1.65 -24.60
N PRO A 215 18.57 -2.69 -25.34
CA PRO A 215 18.79 -2.74 -26.79
C PRO A 215 18.20 -1.53 -27.53
N GLY A 216 18.92 -1.04 -28.55
CA GLY A 216 18.42 -0.02 -29.46
C GLY A 216 18.33 1.40 -28.88
N SER A 217 18.83 1.65 -27.66
CA SER A 217 18.81 2.98 -27.03
C SER A 217 20.16 3.31 -26.37
N PRO A 218 20.64 4.57 -26.48
CA PRO A 218 21.80 5.05 -25.73
C PRO A 218 21.45 5.51 -24.31
N LEU A 219 20.15 5.58 -23.96
CA LEU A 219 19.66 6.05 -22.66
C LEU A 219 20.07 5.10 -21.53
N THR A 220 20.24 5.68 -20.34
CA THR A 220 20.57 4.94 -19.12
C THR A 220 19.44 4.93 -18.09
N SER A 221 18.39 5.70 -18.34
CA SER A 221 17.15 5.81 -17.61
C SER A 221 16.08 6.34 -18.58
N GLY A 222 14.81 6.16 -18.28
CA GLY A 222 13.74 6.67 -19.12
C GLY A 222 12.43 5.95 -18.90
N THR A 223 11.53 6.05 -19.88
CA THR A 223 10.19 5.47 -19.81
C THR A 223 10.01 4.44 -20.92
N PHE A 224 9.77 3.19 -20.55
CA PHE A 224 9.35 2.16 -21.50
C PHE A 224 7.87 2.36 -21.86
N VAL A 225 7.55 2.33 -23.14
CA VAL A 225 6.19 2.08 -23.61
C VAL A 225 6.11 0.60 -23.97
N THR A 226 5.17 -0.12 -23.36
CA THR A 226 5.03 -1.57 -23.52
C THR A 226 3.60 -1.92 -23.91
N VAL A 227 3.44 -2.76 -24.92
CA VAL A 227 2.16 -3.34 -25.35
C VAL A 227 2.14 -4.81 -24.93
N LEU A 228 1.13 -5.16 -24.13
CA LEU A 228 0.82 -6.53 -23.73
C LEU A 228 -0.38 -7.02 -24.54
N ASP A 229 -0.22 -8.19 -25.15
CA ASP A 229 -1.35 -8.90 -25.77
C ASP A 229 -2.43 -9.18 -24.73
N GLY A 230 -3.64 -8.69 -24.97
CA GLY A 230 -4.78 -8.85 -24.06
C GLY A 230 -5.13 -10.32 -23.81
N SER A 231 -4.93 -11.19 -24.78
CA SER A 231 -5.25 -12.62 -24.69
C SER A 231 -4.25 -13.40 -23.82
N THR A 232 -2.97 -13.05 -23.87
CA THR A 232 -1.89 -13.87 -23.28
C THR A 232 -1.06 -13.18 -22.21
N GLY A 233 -1.09 -11.84 -22.13
CA GLY A 233 -0.20 -11.04 -21.29
C GLY A 233 1.23 -10.96 -21.82
N THR A 234 1.51 -11.49 -23.01
CA THR A 234 2.85 -11.47 -23.62
C THR A 234 3.22 -10.05 -24.06
N THR A 235 4.45 -9.63 -23.79
CA THR A 235 4.99 -8.39 -24.39
C THR A 235 5.18 -8.57 -25.88
N VAL A 236 4.30 -7.96 -26.67
CA VAL A 236 4.32 -8.04 -28.13
C VAL A 236 5.07 -6.88 -28.77
N TRP A 237 5.26 -5.77 -28.05
CA TRP A 237 6.11 -4.65 -28.45
C TRP A 237 6.55 -3.82 -27.24
N SER A 238 7.77 -3.29 -27.30
CA SER A 238 8.25 -2.31 -26.33
C SER A 238 9.30 -1.39 -26.94
N LYS A 239 9.40 -0.18 -26.40
CA LYS A 239 10.45 0.79 -26.74
C LYS A 239 10.75 1.72 -25.58
N LEU A 240 12.03 2.02 -25.37
CA LEU A 240 12.49 3.01 -24.39
C LEU A 240 12.47 4.43 -25.00
N TYR A 241 11.85 5.36 -24.28
CA TYR A 241 11.79 6.79 -24.56
C TYR A 241 12.49 7.59 -23.46
N ALA A 242 12.85 8.84 -23.75
CA ALA A 242 13.49 9.71 -22.76
C ALA A 242 12.51 10.03 -21.62
N HIS A 243 11.26 10.37 -21.96
CA HIS A 243 10.16 10.51 -21.02
C HIS A 243 8.83 10.46 -21.80
N ALA A 244 8.31 9.25 -22.04
CA ALA A 244 6.97 9.07 -22.60
C ALA A 244 5.92 9.38 -21.52
N SER A 245 5.47 10.63 -21.46
CA SER A 245 4.55 11.09 -20.40
C SER A 245 3.12 10.61 -20.59
N MET A 246 2.69 10.33 -21.84
CA MET A 246 1.32 9.87 -22.12
C MET A 246 1.25 8.86 -23.25
N VAL A 247 0.28 7.95 -23.16
CA VAL A 247 -0.08 7.01 -24.24
C VAL A 247 -1.59 6.92 -24.43
N LYS A 248 -2.02 6.70 -25.68
CA LYS A 248 -3.44 6.48 -26.01
C LYS A 248 -3.58 5.59 -27.24
N ILE A 249 -4.54 4.67 -27.21
CA ILE A 249 -4.95 3.94 -28.43
C ILE A 249 -6.21 4.62 -29.00
N VAL A 250 -6.14 5.04 -30.27
CA VAL A 250 -7.26 5.66 -31.00
C VAL A 250 -7.35 5.03 -32.39
N ASP A 251 -8.46 4.34 -32.66
CA ASP A 251 -8.76 3.73 -33.97
C ASP A 251 -7.59 2.89 -34.55
N GLY A 252 -7.05 2.00 -33.72
CA GLY A 252 -5.93 1.11 -34.06
C GLY A 252 -4.55 1.79 -34.15
N THR A 253 -4.46 3.10 -33.88
CA THR A 253 -3.17 3.79 -33.74
C THR A 253 -2.79 3.91 -32.26
N LEU A 254 -1.59 3.49 -31.90
CA LEU A 254 -0.93 3.85 -30.65
C LEU A 254 -0.29 5.23 -30.77
N LEU A 255 -0.74 6.17 -29.95
CA LEU A 255 -0.15 7.49 -29.77
C LEU A 255 0.80 7.46 -28.58
N VAL A 256 2.03 7.93 -28.77
CA VAL A 256 3.05 8.07 -27.73
C VAL A 256 3.53 9.51 -27.68
N ALA A 257 3.37 10.15 -26.52
CA ALA A 257 3.77 11.53 -26.28
C ALA A 257 5.06 11.56 -25.45
N ASP A 258 6.19 11.85 -26.12
CA ASP A 258 7.52 11.91 -25.52
C ASP A 258 7.89 13.37 -25.25
N ALA A 259 8.41 13.64 -24.06
CA ALA A 259 8.85 14.95 -23.59
C ALA A 259 10.31 14.87 -23.08
N PRO A 260 11.32 14.77 -23.98
CA PRO A 260 12.68 14.42 -23.60
C PRO A 260 13.31 15.34 -22.55
N ARG A 261 12.91 16.61 -22.52
CA ARG A 261 13.44 17.60 -21.58
C ARG A 261 13.01 17.37 -20.13
N MET A 262 11.97 16.56 -19.89
CA MET A 262 11.56 16.08 -18.56
C MET A 262 12.49 14.98 -18.01
N SER A 263 13.37 14.43 -18.85
CA SER A 263 14.31 13.39 -18.44
C SER A 263 15.54 13.99 -17.75
N GLY A 264 15.97 13.37 -16.66
CA GLY A 264 17.25 13.65 -16.01
C GLY A 264 18.45 12.96 -16.68
N ASP A 265 18.25 12.19 -17.75
CA ASP A 265 19.30 11.39 -18.37
C ASP A 265 20.27 12.26 -19.20
N ALA A 266 21.56 12.17 -18.89
CA ALA A 266 22.61 12.94 -19.57
C ALA A 266 22.81 12.57 -21.05
N LYS A 267 22.21 11.48 -21.54
CA LYS A 267 22.26 11.03 -22.94
C LYS A 267 21.18 11.68 -23.81
N VAL A 268 20.23 12.39 -23.22
CA VAL A 268 19.22 13.16 -23.97
C VAL A 268 19.90 14.39 -24.61
N PRO A 269 19.83 14.55 -25.94
CA PRO A 269 20.39 15.73 -26.61
C PRO A 269 19.77 17.04 -26.10
N ALA A 270 20.58 18.09 -25.98
CA ALA A 270 20.13 19.40 -25.52
C ALA A 270 19.12 20.07 -26.48
N ASP A 271 19.12 19.68 -27.75
CA ASP A 271 18.21 20.13 -28.80
C ASP A 271 17.03 19.18 -29.04
N ALA A 272 16.87 18.14 -28.21
CA ALA A 272 15.73 17.23 -28.29
C ALA A 272 14.41 17.95 -28.00
N THR A 273 13.42 17.75 -28.86
CA THR A 273 12.10 18.39 -28.77
C THR A 273 11.02 17.41 -28.34
N ALA A 274 9.95 17.93 -27.73
CA ALA A 274 8.78 17.10 -27.41
C ALA A 274 8.09 16.64 -28.71
N THR A 275 7.72 15.35 -28.78
CA THR A 275 7.12 14.73 -29.96
C THR A 275 5.90 13.87 -29.61
N LEU A 276 4.92 13.88 -30.50
CA LEU A 276 3.83 12.91 -30.50
C LEU A 276 4.02 11.99 -31.69
N THR A 277 4.14 10.69 -31.44
CA THR A 277 4.32 9.67 -32.47
C THR A 277 3.08 8.80 -32.55
N GLY A 278 2.52 8.64 -33.76
CA GLY A 278 1.48 7.64 -34.01
C GLY A 278 2.07 6.41 -34.68
N LEU A 279 1.73 5.23 -34.14
CA LEU A 279 2.21 3.93 -34.57
C LEU A 279 1.01 3.05 -34.93
N ARG A 280 0.99 2.51 -36.14
CA ARG A 280 0.11 1.38 -36.51
C ARG A 280 0.96 0.16 -36.76
N PHE A 281 0.45 -0.98 -36.32
CA PHE A 281 1.21 -2.21 -36.32
C PHE A 281 0.72 -3.19 -37.38
N THR A 282 1.63 -4.08 -37.77
CA THR A 282 1.30 -5.38 -38.35
C THR A 282 1.73 -6.46 -37.36
N SER A 283 0.87 -7.46 -37.18
CA SER A 283 1.18 -8.63 -36.35
C SER A 283 1.98 -9.66 -37.14
N GLY A 284 3.13 -10.06 -36.61
CA GLY A 284 3.97 -11.13 -37.14
C GLY A 284 3.37 -12.51 -36.88
N ALA A 285 3.86 -13.54 -37.59
CA ALA A 285 3.43 -14.93 -37.35
C ALA A 285 3.82 -15.45 -35.95
N ASP A 286 4.76 -14.78 -35.29
CA ASP A 286 5.20 -15.02 -33.91
C ASP A 286 4.41 -14.21 -32.86
N GLY A 287 3.38 -13.47 -33.29
CA GLY A 287 2.57 -12.59 -32.44
C GLY A 287 3.22 -11.26 -32.09
N ARG A 288 4.45 -10.99 -32.53
CA ARG A 288 5.14 -9.71 -32.26
C ARG A 288 4.60 -8.60 -33.16
N LEU A 289 4.45 -7.41 -32.61
CA LEU A 289 4.03 -6.24 -33.38
C LEU A 289 5.24 -5.53 -33.97
N THR A 290 5.16 -5.22 -35.26
CA THR A 290 6.13 -4.36 -35.95
C THR A 290 5.42 -3.10 -36.45
N PRO A 291 5.95 -1.89 -36.18
CA PRO A 291 5.39 -0.66 -36.75
C PRO A 291 5.35 -0.75 -38.28
N ALA A 292 4.14 -0.74 -38.84
CA ALA A 292 3.90 -0.77 -40.29
C ALA A 292 3.81 0.63 -40.87
N SER A 293 3.29 1.59 -40.10
CA SER A 293 3.34 3.01 -40.42
C SER A 293 3.57 3.84 -39.16
N THR A 294 4.41 4.86 -39.30
CA THR A 294 4.74 5.80 -38.24
C THR A 294 4.63 7.22 -38.75
N TRP A 295 4.01 8.10 -37.99
CA TRP A 295 4.05 9.54 -38.19
C TRP A 295 4.50 10.24 -36.91
N THR A 296 5.04 11.45 -37.04
CA THR A 296 5.50 12.25 -35.89
C THR A 296 5.07 13.69 -36.04
N TYR A 297 4.38 14.21 -35.03
CA TYR A 297 4.21 15.65 -34.80
C TYR A 297 5.31 16.13 -33.85
N ASP A 298 6.11 17.08 -34.31
CA ASP A 298 7.20 17.67 -33.53
C ASP A 298 6.82 19.09 -33.12
N THR A 299 6.84 19.35 -31.82
CA THR A 299 6.50 20.67 -31.22
C THR A 299 7.47 21.77 -31.63
N LYS A 300 8.69 21.39 -32.04
CA LYS A 300 9.85 22.27 -32.26
C LYS A 300 10.30 23.01 -31.00
N GLU A 301 9.90 22.52 -29.83
CA GLU A 301 10.25 23.10 -28.54
C GLU A 301 11.33 22.26 -27.85
N ALA A 302 12.53 22.81 -27.72
CA ALA A 302 13.67 22.16 -27.06
C ALA A 302 13.86 22.63 -25.60
N ARG A 303 13.01 23.54 -25.13
CA ARG A 303 12.94 23.96 -23.72
C ARG A 303 12.12 22.96 -22.91
N PHE A 304 12.01 23.20 -21.62
CA PHE A 304 11.22 22.36 -20.72
C PHE A 304 9.74 22.42 -21.11
N ALA A 305 9.28 21.38 -21.79
CA ALA A 305 7.91 21.26 -22.27
C ALA A 305 7.41 19.85 -21.98
N ASN A 306 6.14 19.75 -21.58
CA ASN A 306 5.49 18.48 -21.28
C ASN A 306 4.11 18.42 -21.94
N TRP A 307 3.60 17.21 -22.14
CA TRP A 307 2.26 16.98 -22.68
C TRP A 307 1.20 17.25 -21.62
N GLY A 308 0.05 17.78 -22.05
CA GLY A 308 -1.05 18.19 -21.17
C GLY A 308 -2.14 17.13 -21.08
N ASP A 309 -2.74 16.74 -22.21
CA ASP A 309 -3.74 15.67 -22.30
C ASP A 309 -3.87 15.12 -23.73
N ILE A 310 -4.37 13.90 -23.88
CA ILE A 310 -4.76 13.23 -25.13
C ILE A 310 -6.22 12.76 -25.02
N GLN A 311 -7.12 13.47 -25.69
CA GLN A 311 -8.55 13.17 -25.68
C GLN A 311 -9.02 12.60 -27.03
N ASP A 312 -9.53 11.37 -27.01
CA ASP A 312 -10.20 10.76 -28.16
C ASP A 312 -11.51 11.51 -28.47
N LEU A 313 -11.68 11.93 -29.72
CA LEU A 313 -12.85 12.66 -30.21
C LEU A 313 -13.79 11.76 -31.05
N GLY A 314 -13.44 10.48 -31.18
CA GLY A 314 -14.07 9.50 -32.03
C GLY A 314 -13.74 9.64 -33.51
N LYS A 315 -13.95 8.56 -34.26
CA LYS A 315 -13.73 8.47 -35.72
C LYS A 315 -12.29 8.83 -36.12
N GLY A 316 -11.31 8.32 -35.36
CA GLY A 316 -9.89 8.53 -35.64
C GLY A 316 -9.38 9.95 -35.39
N ARG A 317 -10.17 10.86 -34.82
CA ARG A 317 -9.72 12.21 -34.48
C ARG A 317 -9.36 12.31 -33.00
N VAL A 318 -8.30 13.06 -32.71
CA VAL A 318 -7.79 13.23 -31.35
C VAL A 318 -7.46 14.70 -31.09
N ALA A 319 -7.80 15.18 -29.90
CA ALA A 319 -7.31 16.44 -29.37
C ALA A 319 -6.07 16.16 -28.50
N VAL A 320 -5.03 16.96 -28.70
CA VAL A 320 -3.78 16.84 -27.94
C VAL A 320 -3.35 18.22 -27.48
N SER A 321 -2.84 18.31 -26.25
CA SER A 321 -2.27 19.54 -25.73
C SER A 321 -0.86 19.35 -25.18
N TRP A 322 -0.08 20.42 -25.17
CA TRP A 322 1.24 20.46 -24.53
C TRP A 322 1.54 21.84 -23.96
N ASN A 323 2.38 21.88 -22.95
CA ASN A 323 2.71 23.05 -22.14
C ASN A 323 4.21 23.33 -22.22
N LEU A 324 4.58 24.59 -22.36
CA LEU A 324 5.95 25.10 -22.26
C LEU A 324 6.11 25.79 -20.90
N GLU A 325 7.06 25.32 -20.10
CA GLU A 325 7.37 25.90 -18.79
C GLU A 325 7.80 27.36 -18.92
N LYS A 326 7.35 28.17 -17.96
CA LYS A 326 7.83 29.54 -17.77
C LYS A 326 9.28 29.55 -17.30
N ASP A 327 10.08 30.43 -17.89
CA ASP A 327 11.46 30.67 -17.49
C ASP A 327 11.83 32.15 -17.70
N ALA A 328 13.04 32.56 -17.34
CA ALA A 328 13.55 33.91 -17.55
C ALA A 328 13.47 34.31 -19.04
N GLY A 329 12.55 35.23 -19.37
CA GLY A 329 12.33 35.69 -20.74
C GLY A 329 11.53 34.72 -21.62
N VAL A 330 10.91 33.69 -21.01
CA VAL A 330 10.03 32.72 -21.67
C VAL A 330 8.69 32.70 -20.94
N ASP A 331 7.65 33.16 -21.61
CA ASP A 331 6.29 33.13 -21.06
C ASP A 331 5.74 31.70 -21.03
N ALA A 332 4.94 31.41 -20.00
CA ALA A 332 4.11 30.21 -19.95
C ALA A 332 3.22 30.11 -21.20
N ARG A 333 3.09 28.90 -21.76
CA ARG A 333 2.22 28.65 -22.91
C ARG A 333 1.63 27.25 -22.89
N GLY A 334 0.33 27.15 -23.11
CA GLY A 334 -0.33 25.91 -23.54
C GLY A 334 -0.65 25.96 -25.04
N ARG A 335 -0.54 24.82 -25.72
CA ARG A 335 -0.98 24.66 -27.11
C ARG A 335 -1.92 23.48 -27.20
N THR A 336 -3.09 23.70 -27.80
CA THR A 336 -4.09 22.67 -28.09
C THR A 336 -4.20 22.49 -29.59
N LEU A 337 -4.24 21.25 -30.06
CA LEU A 337 -4.44 20.93 -31.46
C LEU A 337 -5.37 19.74 -31.64
N VAL A 338 -5.99 19.65 -32.81
CA VAL A 338 -6.73 18.46 -33.25
C VAL A 338 -6.05 17.89 -34.49
N LEU A 339 -5.86 16.57 -34.48
CA LEU A 339 -5.22 15.84 -35.57
C LEU A 339 -5.96 14.53 -35.88
N ASP A 340 -5.67 13.98 -37.06
CA ASP A 340 -6.07 12.63 -37.45
C ASP A 340 -5.06 11.60 -36.92
N ALA A 341 -5.53 10.61 -36.17
CA ALA A 341 -4.69 9.61 -35.54
C ALA A 341 -4.05 8.66 -36.57
N ALA A 342 -4.59 8.53 -37.78
CA ALA A 342 -4.03 7.65 -38.80
C ALA A 342 -2.73 8.18 -39.39
N ASP A 343 -2.62 9.49 -39.62
CA ASP A 343 -1.52 10.11 -40.37
C ASP A 343 -0.87 11.34 -39.71
N GLY A 344 -1.40 11.80 -38.57
CA GLY A 344 -0.86 12.94 -37.83
C GLY A 344 -1.23 14.30 -38.42
N SER A 345 -2.13 14.35 -39.41
CA SER A 345 -2.52 15.60 -40.07
C SER A 345 -3.27 16.53 -39.11
N VAL A 346 -2.68 17.71 -38.86
CA VAL A 346 -3.26 18.72 -37.96
C VAL A 346 -4.39 19.46 -38.66
N THR A 347 -5.59 19.41 -38.09
CA THR A 347 -6.76 20.16 -38.58
C THR A 347 -6.71 21.62 -38.14
N TRP A 348 -6.41 21.86 -36.87
CA TRP A 348 -6.21 23.20 -36.31
C TRP A 348 -5.30 23.15 -35.09
N ARG A 349 -4.75 24.31 -34.74
CA ARG A 349 -3.95 24.53 -33.53
C ARG A 349 -4.28 25.90 -32.94
N THR A 350 -4.29 25.99 -31.62
CA THR A 350 -4.59 27.21 -30.88
C THR A 350 -3.65 27.33 -29.69
N ASP A 351 -3.03 28.50 -29.53
CA ASP A 351 -2.17 28.83 -28.41
C ASP A 351 -2.96 29.53 -27.29
N SER A 352 -2.58 29.25 -26.05
CA SER A 352 -3.08 29.86 -24.83
C SER A 352 -1.88 30.27 -23.97
N VAL A 353 -2.03 31.35 -23.20
CA VAL A 353 -1.05 31.74 -22.16
C VAL A 353 -1.20 30.90 -20.90
N LEU A 354 -2.22 30.04 -20.84
CA LEU A 354 -2.48 29.12 -19.74
C LEU A 354 -2.03 27.71 -20.13
N TYR A 355 -1.54 26.94 -19.17
CA TYR A 355 -1.26 25.53 -19.31
C TYR A 355 -2.55 24.73 -19.44
N ASN A 356 -2.66 23.90 -20.47
CA ASN A 356 -3.76 22.96 -20.61
C ASN A 356 -3.54 21.77 -19.67
N ARG A 357 -4.54 21.44 -18.84
CA ARG A 357 -4.43 20.43 -17.78
C ARG A 357 -5.22 19.16 -18.07
N GLN A 358 -6.48 19.31 -18.45
CA GLN A 358 -7.36 18.20 -18.83
C GLN A 358 -8.33 18.66 -19.92
N MET A 359 -8.70 17.76 -20.83
CA MET A 359 -9.61 17.98 -21.93
C MET A 359 -10.69 16.90 -21.96
N ARG A 360 -11.94 17.28 -22.21
CA ARG A 360 -13.08 16.35 -22.38
C ARG A 360 -13.92 16.75 -23.58
N LEU A 361 -14.48 15.75 -24.27
CA LEU A 361 -15.37 15.99 -25.41
C LEU A 361 -16.79 16.35 -24.93
N ASP A 362 -17.27 17.53 -25.30
CA ASP A 362 -18.69 17.87 -25.32
C ASP A 362 -19.24 17.60 -26.73
N ALA A 363 -19.68 16.36 -26.94
CA ALA A 363 -20.20 15.92 -28.23
C ALA A 363 -21.52 16.63 -28.60
N GLY A 364 -22.32 17.02 -27.59
CA GLY A 364 -23.60 17.70 -27.79
C GLY A 364 -23.44 19.06 -28.43
N ARG A 365 -22.49 19.87 -27.95
CA ARG A 365 -22.20 21.21 -28.48
C ARG A 365 -21.04 21.23 -29.48
N LYS A 366 -20.47 20.06 -29.79
CA LYS A 366 -19.37 19.88 -30.74
C LYS A 366 -18.14 20.72 -30.38
N ARG A 367 -17.70 20.61 -29.14
CA ARG A 367 -16.52 21.32 -28.62
C ARG A 367 -15.69 20.43 -27.70
N ILE A 368 -14.44 20.83 -27.51
CA ILE A 368 -13.60 20.33 -26.43
C ILE A 368 -13.74 21.29 -25.26
N VAL A 369 -13.91 20.77 -24.05
CA VAL A 369 -13.87 21.52 -22.80
C VAL A 369 -12.53 21.24 -22.15
N ALA A 370 -11.84 22.29 -21.72
CA ALA A 370 -10.53 22.16 -21.11
C ALA A 370 -10.47 22.86 -19.76
N LEU A 371 -9.76 22.24 -18.81
CA LEU A 371 -9.19 22.95 -17.68
C LEU A 371 -7.86 23.55 -18.11
N GLU A 372 -7.74 24.87 -18.00
CA GLU A 372 -6.49 25.57 -18.28
C GLU A 372 -6.08 26.40 -17.09
N GLN A 373 -4.79 26.46 -16.78
CA GLN A 373 -4.30 27.03 -15.53
C GLN A 373 -3.14 27.97 -15.80
N ALA A 374 -3.09 29.10 -15.08
CA ALA A 374 -1.95 29.99 -15.13
C ALA A 374 -0.74 29.35 -14.43
N ASP A 375 0.46 29.79 -14.79
CA ASP A 375 1.62 29.52 -13.96
C ASP A 375 1.40 30.13 -12.56
N ALA A 376 1.64 29.35 -11.50
CA ALA A 376 1.34 29.79 -10.14
C ALA A 376 2.14 31.03 -9.71
N THR A 377 3.24 31.36 -10.40
CA THR A 377 4.00 32.60 -10.18
C THR A 377 3.38 33.82 -10.86
N ASP A 378 2.53 33.63 -11.88
CA ASP A 378 1.77 34.70 -12.50
C ASP A 378 0.44 34.94 -11.80
N ALA A 379 -0.28 33.87 -11.49
CA ALA A 379 -1.51 33.85 -10.72
C ALA A 379 -1.89 32.40 -10.33
N VAL A 380 -2.39 32.20 -9.12
CA VAL A 380 -3.21 31.02 -8.79
C VAL A 380 -4.57 31.24 -9.44
N HIS A 381 -4.70 30.81 -10.68
CA HIS A 381 -5.90 31.02 -11.51
C HIS A 381 -6.10 29.85 -12.47
N TYR A 382 -7.35 29.45 -12.68
CA TYR A 382 -7.72 28.52 -13.72
C TYR A 382 -8.97 28.96 -14.49
N GLU A 383 -9.11 28.45 -15.71
CA GLU A 383 -10.25 28.65 -16.58
C GLU A 383 -10.86 27.31 -17.01
N VAL A 384 -12.18 27.29 -17.08
CA VAL A 384 -12.91 26.32 -17.90
C VAL A 384 -13.01 26.93 -19.29
N ALA A 385 -12.23 26.41 -20.24
CA ALA A 385 -12.20 26.87 -21.62
C ALA A 385 -12.97 25.92 -22.55
N ALA A 386 -13.42 26.44 -23.69
CA ALA A 386 -14.06 25.68 -24.75
C ALA A 386 -13.37 25.94 -26.09
N TYR A 387 -13.19 24.88 -26.87
CA TYR A 387 -12.65 24.93 -28.23
C TYR A 387 -13.68 24.36 -29.20
N ASP A 388 -14.11 25.16 -30.18
CA ASP A 388 -14.95 24.64 -31.27
C ASP A 388 -14.23 23.52 -32.03
N LEU A 389 -14.86 22.35 -32.17
CA LEU A 389 -14.21 21.16 -32.74
C LEU A 389 -13.72 21.36 -34.18
N LYS A 390 -14.36 22.27 -34.94
CA LYS A 390 -14.07 22.46 -36.36
C LYS A 390 -13.00 23.53 -36.59
N THR A 391 -13.07 24.63 -35.85
CA THR A 391 -12.29 25.84 -36.09
C THR A 391 -11.14 26.03 -35.11
N GLY A 392 -11.18 25.37 -33.94
CA GLY A 392 -10.22 25.60 -32.86
C GLY A 392 -10.41 26.92 -32.13
N HIS A 393 -11.50 27.65 -32.39
CA HIS A 393 -11.78 28.91 -31.70
C HIS A 393 -11.94 28.67 -30.20
N ARG A 394 -11.03 29.24 -29.41
CA ARG A 394 -11.02 29.19 -27.95
C ARG A 394 -11.94 30.27 -27.36
N ALA A 395 -12.78 29.88 -26.40
CA ALA A 395 -13.55 30.80 -25.58
C ALA A 395 -13.45 30.40 -24.10
N THR A 396 -13.26 31.38 -23.23
CA THR A 396 -13.34 31.16 -21.77
C THR A 396 -14.81 31.08 -21.36
N LEU A 397 -15.20 30.03 -20.64
CA LEU A 397 -16.56 29.85 -20.13
C LEU A 397 -16.69 30.32 -18.67
N GLN A 398 -15.61 30.21 -17.90
CA GLN A 398 -15.47 30.67 -16.51
C GLN A 398 -13.98 30.80 -16.17
N GLY A 399 -13.63 31.77 -15.32
CA GLY A 399 -12.32 31.87 -14.67
C GLY A 399 -12.46 31.86 -13.16
N ARG A 400 -11.47 31.33 -12.43
CA ARG A 400 -11.45 31.26 -10.97
C ARG A 400 -10.06 31.50 -10.40
N ASP A 401 -10.02 32.42 -9.45
CA ASP A 401 -8.82 32.80 -8.72
C ASP A 401 -8.71 32.06 -7.38
N ASN A 402 -7.48 31.86 -6.92
CA ASN A 402 -7.12 31.33 -5.59
C ASN A 402 -7.57 29.89 -5.32
N VAL A 403 -7.80 29.11 -6.37
CA VAL A 403 -8.11 27.67 -6.33
C VAL A 403 -7.38 26.93 -7.44
N PHE A 404 -7.09 25.64 -7.23
CA PHE A 404 -6.49 24.76 -8.24
C PHE A 404 -7.50 23.74 -8.74
N PRO A 405 -7.60 23.49 -10.06
CA PRO A 405 -8.49 22.49 -10.60
C PRO A 405 -7.84 21.10 -10.52
N THR A 406 -8.54 20.14 -9.93
CA THR A 406 -8.03 18.79 -9.65
C THR A 406 -8.66 17.72 -10.51
N ALA A 407 -9.88 17.95 -11.03
CA ALA A 407 -10.53 17.04 -11.97
C ALA A 407 -11.61 17.73 -12.82
N LEU A 408 -11.83 17.23 -14.04
CA LEU A 408 -12.93 17.61 -14.94
C LEU A 408 -13.68 16.39 -15.46
N ALA A 409 -15.01 16.46 -15.42
CA ALA A 409 -15.91 15.57 -16.13
C ALA A 409 -16.96 16.33 -16.94
N VAL A 410 -17.29 15.79 -18.12
CA VAL A 410 -18.41 16.23 -18.96
C VAL A 410 -19.40 15.08 -19.03
N GLY A 411 -20.68 15.35 -18.74
CA GLY A 411 -21.69 14.29 -18.71
C GLY A 411 -23.12 14.82 -18.81
N ASP A 412 -24.07 13.92 -18.64
CA ASP A 412 -25.51 14.15 -18.81
C ASP A 412 -26.27 14.16 -17.48
N LEU A 413 -25.76 14.91 -16.49
CA LEU A 413 -26.37 14.98 -15.16
C LEU A 413 -27.83 15.44 -15.21
N GLY A 414 -28.17 16.38 -16.10
CA GLY A 414 -29.53 16.88 -16.34
C GLY A 414 -30.36 16.07 -17.34
N GLY A 415 -29.84 14.94 -17.86
CA GLY A 415 -30.54 14.06 -18.80
C GLY A 415 -30.43 14.45 -20.28
N ARG A 416 -29.55 15.39 -20.65
CA ARG A 416 -29.09 15.55 -22.04
C ARG A 416 -27.57 15.53 -22.09
N THR A 417 -27.03 14.94 -23.16
CA THR A 417 -25.59 14.75 -23.34
C THR A 417 -24.82 16.08 -23.32
N GLY A 418 -23.89 16.22 -22.38
CA GLY A 418 -22.97 17.35 -22.28
C GLY A 418 -23.58 18.64 -21.69
N ASP A 419 -24.76 18.57 -21.07
CA ASP A 419 -25.45 19.74 -20.52
C ASP A 419 -24.78 20.35 -19.29
N GLU A 420 -23.97 19.57 -18.56
CA GLU A 420 -23.27 20.02 -17.37
C GLU A 420 -21.80 19.62 -17.36
N TYR A 421 -21.01 20.47 -16.72
CA TYR A 421 -19.61 20.19 -16.40
C TYR A 421 -19.45 20.07 -14.90
N ALA A 422 -18.74 19.03 -14.47
CA ALA A 422 -18.32 18.87 -13.09
C ALA A 422 -16.83 19.20 -12.99
N VAL A 423 -16.48 20.08 -12.06
CA VAL A 423 -15.10 20.48 -11.76
C VAL A 423 -14.84 20.25 -10.28
N ALA A 424 -13.76 19.56 -9.97
CA ALA A 424 -13.21 19.52 -8.62
C ALA A 424 -12.11 20.58 -8.51
N GLU A 425 -12.13 21.34 -7.42
CA GLU A 425 -11.14 22.38 -7.14
C GLU A 425 -10.77 22.40 -5.66
N SER A 426 -9.52 22.79 -5.37
CA SER A 426 -9.00 22.88 -4.01
C SER A 426 -8.51 24.29 -3.70
N SER A 427 -8.93 24.81 -2.55
CA SER A 427 -8.55 26.12 -2.02
C SER A 427 -7.44 25.98 -0.98
N LEU A 428 -6.68 27.06 -0.77
CA LEU A 428 -5.59 27.09 0.20
C LEU A 428 -5.91 27.96 1.42
N ASP A 429 -5.27 27.63 2.55
CA ASP A 429 -5.15 28.54 3.68
C ASP A 429 -3.96 29.52 3.51
N GLU A 430 -3.69 30.31 4.56
CA GLU A 430 -2.59 31.27 4.59
C GLU A 430 -1.18 30.63 4.61
N ASN A 431 -1.08 29.34 4.92
CA ASN A 431 0.15 28.55 4.95
C ASN A 431 0.37 27.74 3.67
N TYR A 432 -0.50 27.90 2.66
CA TYR A 432 -0.52 27.15 1.42
C TYR A 432 -0.84 25.66 1.60
N LEU A 433 -1.59 25.31 2.65
CA LEU A 433 -2.15 23.98 2.82
C LEU A 433 -3.56 23.91 2.23
N ILE A 434 -3.98 22.73 1.79
CA ILE A 434 -5.34 22.52 1.28
C ILE A 434 -6.34 22.80 2.41
N ASN A 435 -7.16 23.83 2.25
CA ASN A 435 -8.17 24.22 3.24
C ASN A 435 -9.54 23.59 2.95
N ALA A 436 -9.92 23.49 1.68
CA ALA A 436 -11.16 22.84 1.29
C ALA A 436 -11.10 22.33 -0.14
N SER A 437 -11.63 21.12 -0.36
CA SER A 437 -11.91 20.57 -1.68
C SER A 437 -13.38 20.72 -2.02
N THR A 438 -13.67 21.21 -3.21
CA THR A 438 -15.01 21.54 -3.67
C THR A 438 -15.30 20.89 -5.02
N VAL A 439 -16.38 20.13 -5.09
CA VAL A 439 -16.96 19.65 -6.34
C VAL A 439 -18.06 20.62 -6.76
N ARG A 440 -17.98 21.16 -7.97
CA ARG A 440 -18.94 22.12 -8.54
C ARG A 440 -19.52 21.55 -9.82
N VAL A 441 -20.84 21.65 -9.97
CA VAL A 441 -21.52 21.36 -11.23
C VAL A 441 -22.07 22.65 -11.80
N VAL A 442 -21.65 22.96 -13.03
CA VAL A 442 -21.95 24.20 -13.73
C VAL A 442 -22.68 23.90 -15.04
N ASN A 443 -23.42 24.89 -15.54
CA ASN A 443 -24.10 24.77 -16.82
C ASN A 443 -23.10 24.76 -17.98
N GLY A 444 -23.33 23.89 -18.97
CA GLY A 444 -22.47 23.83 -20.16
C GLY A 444 -22.47 25.12 -20.96
N ASP A 445 -23.62 25.80 -21.13
CA ASP A 445 -23.70 27.02 -21.95
C ASP A 445 -22.90 28.19 -21.35
N SER A 446 -22.80 28.22 -20.02
CA SER A 446 -22.00 29.20 -19.26
C SER A 446 -21.58 28.58 -17.92
N ALA A 447 -20.28 28.33 -17.77
CA ALA A 447 -19.73 27.72 -16.55
C ALA A 447 -19.84 28.65 -15.33
N ASP A 448 -20.15 29.93 -15.51
CA ASP A 448 -20.51 30.86 -14.43
C ASP A 448 -21.85 30.54 -13.77
N ARG A 449 -22.73 29.82 -14.46
CA ARG A 449 -24.02 29.42 -13.89
C ARG A 449 -23.87 28.11 -13.10
N LEU A 450 -23.51 28.26 -11.82
CA LEU A 450 -23.49 27.18 -10.84
C LEU A 450 -24.88 26.53 -10.72
N GLN A 451 -24.94 25.20 -10.85
CA GLN A 451 -26.13 24.41 -10.55
C GLN A 451 -26.14 24.01 -9.08
N TRP A 452 -25.02 23.46 -8.61
CA TRP A 452 -24.78 23.12 -7.20
C TRP A 452 -23.28 22.94 -6.94
N SER A 453 -22.89 23.00 -5.68
CA SER A 453 -21.56 22.63 -5.22
C SER A 453 -21.63 21.83 -3.93
N ASN A 454 -20.57 21.06 -3.65
CA ASN A 454 -20.34 20.37 -2.40
C ASN A 454 -18.89 20.59 -1.99
N SER A 455 -18.67 21.09 -0.76
CA SER A 455 -17.34 21.39 -0.24
C SER A 455 -17.08 20.55 1.00
N VAL A 456 -15.89 19.96 1.07
CA VAL A 456 -15.34 19.31 2.26
C VAL A 456 -14.20 20.20 2.75
N LYS A 457 -14.30 20.67 4.00
CA LYS A 457 -13.29 21.52 4.63
C LYS A 457 -12.32 20.63 5.41
N ARG A 458 -11.05 21.04 5.48
CA ARG A 458 -10.10 20.53 6.47
C ARG A 458 -10.63 20.83 7.89
N ASP A 459 -10.36 19.92 8.82
CA ASP A 459 -10.65 20.16 10.23
C ASP A 459 -9.78 21.29 10.79
N ASP A 460 -10.32 22.05 11.74
CA ASP A 460 -9.66 23.27 12.25
C ASP A 460 -8.39 22.94 13.08
N ASP A 461 -8.29 21.72 13.60
CA ASP A 461 -7.15 21.23 14.42
C ASP A 461 -6.12 20.42 13.61
N ASP A 462 -6.36 20.25 12.30
CA ASP A 462 -5.47 19.49 11.40
C ASP A 462 -4.36 20.41 10.86
N GLY A 463 -3.10 20.03 11.17
CA GLY A 463 -1.90 20.75 10.80
C GLY A 463 -1.45 20.52 9.35
N ASP A 464 -2.07 19.57 8.66
CA ASP A 464 -1.67 19.10 7.32
C ASP A 464 -2.70 19.49 6.24
N ASN A 465 -2.62 18.93 5.05
CA ASN A 465 -3.57 19.23 3.98
C ASN A 465 -4.96 18.66 4.30
N GLY A 466 -6.03 19.31 3.87
CA GLY A 466 -7.37 18.73 3.86
C GLY A 466 -7.59 17.71 2.73
N PRO A 467 -8.72 16.98 2.76
CA PRO A 467 -9.05 15.98 1.75
C PRO A 467 -9.14 16.60 0.36
N ASN A 468 -8.80 15.83 -0.68
CA ASN A 468 -8.71 16.34 -2.05
C ASN A 468 -9.30 15.37 -3.09
N THR A 469 -10.22 15.88 -3.93
CA THR A 469 -10.89 15.11 -4.98
C THR A 469 -10.07 15.11 -6.26
N PHE A 470 -9.63 13.94 -6.72
CA PHE A 470 -8.78 13.80 -7.92
C PHE A 470 -9.47 13.08 -9.09
N GLY A 471 -10.62 12.45 -8.87
CA GLY A 471 -11.36 11.80 -9.93
C GLY A 471 -12.82 12.25 -9.99
N LEU A 472 -13.29 12.51 -11.20
CA LEU A 472 -14.70 12.77 -11.50
C LEU A 472 -15.15 11.95 -12.71
N ALA A 473 -16.33 11.36 -12.62
CA ALA A 473 -16.96 10.66 -13.73
C ALA A 473 -18.49 10.81 -13.67
N VAL A 474 -19.16 10.71 -14.81
CA VAL A 474 -20.62 10.80 -14.91
C VAL A 474 -21.18 9.55 -15.58
N ALA A 475 -22.16 8.92 -14.93
CA ALA A 475 -22.94 7.83 -15.52
C ALA A 475 -24.35 7.79 -14.92
N ASP A 476 -25.34 7.40 -15.73
CA ASP A 476 -26.75 7.26 -15.33
C ASP A 476 -27.29 8.47 -14.53
N GLY A 477 -26.98 9.68 -15.00
CA GLY A 477 -27.40 10.94 -14.37
C GLY A 477 -26.86 11.15 -12.95
N LYS A 478 -25.73 10.53 -12.60
CA LYS A 478 -25.03 10.67 -11.33
C LYS A 478 -23.60 11.12 -11.54
N LEU A 479 -23.10 11.89 -10.58
CA LEU A 479 -21.69 12.25 -10.51
C LEU A 479 -21.00 11.32 -9.51
N ILE A 480 -19.88 10.76 -9.91
CA ILE A 480 -19.04 9.89 -9.10
C ILE A 480 -17.74 10.66 -8.82
N ALA A 481 -17.37 10.80 -7.57
CA ALA A 481 -16.17 11.48 -7.12
C ALA A 481 -15.29 10.55 -6.27
N THR A 482 -14.00 10.53 -6.55
CA THR A 482 -12.96 9.80 -5.82
C THR A 482 -11.96 10.80 -5.25
N ALA A 483 -11.60 10.61 -3.98
CA ALA A 483 -10.79 11.57 -3.25
C ALA A 483 -9.89 10.89 -2.22
N GLN A 484 -8.74 11.50 -1.96
CA GLN A 484 -7.94 11.23 -0.77
C GLN A 484 -8.77 11.56 0.47
N ASP A 485 -8.66 10.74 1.50
CA ASP A 485 -9.30 10.93 2.81
C ASP A 485 -8.22 11.11 3.88
N ASN A 486 -8.30 12.21 4.61
CA ASN A 486 -7.27 12.61 5.58
C ASN A 486 -7.75 12.43 7.02
N ASP A 487 -8.91 11.79 7.23
CA ASP A 487 -9.28 11.28 8.55
C ASP A 487 -8.12 10.40 9.06
N HIS A 488 -7.63 10.68 10.28
CA HIS A 488 -6.51 9.96 10.92
C HIS A 488 -5.15 10.06 10.21
N PHE A 489 -4.89 11.13 9.45
CA PHE A 489 -3.65 11.30 8.67
C PHE A 489 -2.36 11.27 9.51
N ASP A 490 -2.38 11.85 10.72
CA ASP A 490 -1.22 11.96 11.60
C ASP A 490 -1.02 10.77 12.55
N ASP A 491 -2.04 9.93 12.68
CA ASP A 491 -2.03 8.81 13.61
C ASP A 491 -1.92 7.45 12.90
N PRO A 492 -1.54 6.38 13.61
CA PRO A 492 -1.28 5.08 13.01
C PRO A 492 -2.44 4.47 12.22
N GLU A 493 -3.68 4.90 12.43
CA GLU A 493 -4.84 4.32 11.74
C GLU A 493 -4.85 4.66 10.24
N ASN A 494 -4.35 5.83 9.83
CA ASN A 494 -4.22 6.25 8.43
C ASN A 494 -2.99 7.13 8.18
N ARG A 495 -1.85 6.77 8.77
CA ARG A 495 -0.60 7.54 8.66
C ARG A 495 -0.30 7.94 7.21
N GLY A 496 -0.17 9.23 6.95
CA GLY A 496 0.15 9.79 5.64
C GLY A 496 -0.92 9.58 4.56
N GLY A 497 -2.16 9.21 4.92
CA GLY A 497 -3.22 8.94 3.96
C GLY A 497 -3.02 7.62 3.19
N THR A 498 -2.30 6.67 3.79
CA THR A 498 -1.90 5.41 3.14
C THR A 498 -2.98 4.32 3.16
N ARG A 499 -4.08 4.51 3.90
CA ARG A 499 -5.16 3.52 4.00
C ARG A 499 -6.52 4.04 3.60
N TYR A 500 -6.82 5.30 3.86
CA TYR A 500 -8.17 5.84 3.70
C TYR A 500 -8.31 6.68 2.42
N ALA A 501 -9.45 6.47 1.77
CA ALA A 501 -9.89 7.26 0.65
C ALA A 501 -11.43 7.29 0.63
N SER A 502 -12.01 8.06 -0.28
CA SER A 502 -13.47 8.11 -0.43
C SER A 502 -13.94 7.92 -1.87
N LEU A 503 -15.12 7.33 -1.98
CA LEU A 503 -15.92 7.21 -3.20
C LEU A 503 -17.31 7.76 -2.89
N THR A 504 -17.66 8.89 -3.50
CA THR A 504 -18.91 9.59 -3.25
C THR A 504 -19.74 9.65 -4.52
N VAL A 505 -21.01 9.26 -4.45
CA VAL A 505 -21.94 9.35 -5.58
C VAL A 505 -23.03 10.37 -5.28
N PHE A 506 -23.11 11.39 -6.13
CA PHE A 506 -24.11 12.45 -6.07
C PHE A 506 -25.22 12.21 -7.08
N SER A 507 -26.43 12.64 -6.73
CA SER A 507 -27.49 12.81 -7.71
C SER A 507 -27.22 14.00 -8.62
N ALA A 508 -27.95 14.09 -9.73
CA ALA A 508 -28.03 15.26 -10.59
C ALA A 508 -28.22 16.61 -9.84
N LYS A 509 -28.86 16.59 -8.65
CA LYS A 509 -29.14 17.78 -7.84
C LYS A 509 -28.10 18.04 -6.74
N GLY A 510 -26.98 17.31 -6.71
CA GLY A 510 -25.91 17.51 -5.74
C GLY A 510 -26.12 16.85 -4.37
N THR A 511 -27.21 16.13 -4.15
CA THR A 511 -27.37 15.33 -2.92
C THR A 511 -26.52 14.06 -3.00
N VAL A 512 -25.75 13.76 -1.95
CA VAL A 512 -25.08 12.46 -1.80
C VAL A 512 -26.14 11.35 -1.77
N LYS A 513 -26.01 10.37 -2.67
CA LYS A 513 -26.87 9.19 -2.76
C LYS A 513 -26.33 8.05 -1.92
N TRP A 514 -25.02 7.87 -1.95
CA TRP A 514 -24.28 6.95 -1.11
C TRP A 514 -22.80 7.33 -1.15
N GLN A 515 -22.04 6.82 -0.19
CA GLN A 515 -20.60 7.03 -0.07
C GLN A 515 -19.95 5.78 0.53
N ALA A 516 -18.75 5.45 0.05
CA ALA A 516 -17.80 4.58 0.74
C ALA A 516 -16.61 5.46 1.19
N LYS A 517 -16.15 5.26 2.43
CA LYS A 517 -15.03 5.99 3.05
C LYS A 517 -14.07 5.02 3.72
N GLY A 518 -12.89 5.51 4.14
CA GLY A 518 -11.87 4.70 4.79
C GLY A 518 -11.26 3.69 3.81
N VAL A 519 -11.09 2.46 4.27
CA VAL A 519 -10.42 1.36 3.52
C VAL A 519 -11.16 0.88 2.26
N ALA A 520 -12.36 1.40 1.98
CA ALA A 520 -13.18 0.99 0.84
C ALA A 520 -13.28 2.03 -0.28
N GLY A 521 -12.62 3.18 -0.14
CA GLY A 521 -12.54 4.21 -1.18
C GLY A 521 -11.35 4.04 -2.13
N ALA A 522 -11.17 5.00 -3.03
CA ALA A 522 -9.98 5.12 -3.85
C ALA A 522 -9.60 6.60 -4.03
N PRO A 523 -8.30 6.93 -4.06
CA PRO A 523 -7.86 8.32 -4.03
C PRO A 523 -8.12 9.07 -5.34
N MET A 524 -8.15 8.35 -6.48
CA MET A 524 -8.20 8.98 -7.81
C MET A 524 -9.04 8.22 -8.83
N TYR A 525 -8.77 6.94 -9.07
CA TYR A 525 -9.34 6.26 -10.22
C TYR A 525 -10.65 5.52 -9.91
N GLN A 526 -11.58 5.62 -10.83
CA GLN A 526 -12.83 4.87 -10.88
C GLN A 526 -13.12 4.42 -12.31
N ASP A 527 -13.42 3.14 -12.47
CA ASP A 527 -13.90 2.54 -13.71
C ASP A 527 -15.42 2.40 -13.66
N LEU A 528 -16.08 2.71 -14.77
CA LEU A 528 -17.52 2.64 -14.91
C LEU A 528 -17.85 1.67 -16.05
N TYR A 529 -18.59 0.62 -15.72
CA TYR A 529 -19.03 -0.35 -16.72
C TYR A 529 -20.48 -0.75 -16.48
N SER A 530 -21.17 -1.14 -17.56
CA SER A 530 -22.55 -1.60 -17.50
C SER A 530 -22.65 -3.02 -18.05
N ASP A 531 -23.42 -3.86 -17.38
CA ASP A 531 -23.79 -5.20 -17.80
C ASP A 531 -25.31 -5.40 -17.72
N THR A 532 -25.79 -6.65 -17.85
CA THR A 532 -27.22 -6.96 -17.74
C THR A 532 -27.84 -6.68 -16.37
N ARG A 533 -27.02 -6.50 -15.32
CA ARG A 533 -27.43 -6.23 -13.94
C ARG A 533 -27.46 -4.72 -13.62
N GLY A 534 -26.93 -3.88 -14.51
CA GLY A 534 -26.93 -2.42 -14.40
C GLY A 534 -25.54 -1.83 -14.54
N THR A 535 -25.39 -0.58 -14.10
CA THR A 535 -24.10 0.13 -14.09
C THR A 535 -23.41 -0.02 -12.74
N HIS A 536 -22.11 -0.20 -12.80
CA HIS A 536 -21.24 -0.51 -11.69
C HIS A 536 -20.10 0.49 -11.61
N VAL A 537 -19.62 0.72 -10.39
CA VAL A 537 -18.39 1.46 -10.14
C VAL A 537 -17.36 0.47 -9.62
N ARG A 538 -16.19 0.43 -10.24
CA ARG A 538 -15.06 -0.38 -9.81
C ARG A 538 -13.89 0.52 -9.44
N VAL A 539 -13.27 0.24 -8.29
CA VAL A 539 -12.12 0.98 -7.78
C VAL A 539 -11.06 0.02 -7.26
N VAL A 540 -9.81 0.48 -7.17
CA VAL A 540 -8.75 -0.21 -6.42
C VAL A 540 -8.46 0.61 -5.17
N ASP A 541 -8.67 0.00 -3.99
CA ASP A 541 -8.37 0.66 -2.72
C ASP A 541 -6.86 0.66 -2.41
N LEU A 542 -6.47 1.41 -1.38
CA LEU A 542 -5.06 1.53 -0.98
C LEU A 542 -4.50 0.26 -0.35
N ALA A 543 -5.36 -0.64 0.13
CA ALA A 543 -5.03 -1.97 0.64
C ALA A 543 -4.97 -3.03 -0.49
N GLN A 544 -4.90 -2.61 -1.76
CA GLN A 544 -4.76 -3.49 -2.92
C GLN A 544 -5.95 -4.43 -3.14
N ASN A 545 -7.17 -3.96 -2.91
CA ASN A 545 -8.39 -4.70 -3.25
C ASN A 545 -9.15 -4.01 -4.37
N ILE A 546 -9.64 -4.79 -5.33
CA ILE A 546 -10.57 -4.32 -6.35
C ILE A 546 -11.98 -4.44 -5.80
N ARG A 547 -12.66 -3.31 -5.62
CA ARG A 547 -14.03 -3.25 -5.10
C ARG A 547 -15.01 -2.87 -6.19
N THR A 548 -16.10 -3.62 -6.30
CA THR A 548 -17.19 -3.31 -7.22
C THR A 548 -18.45 -2.96 -6.44
N PHE A 549 -19.08 -1.84 -6.78
CA PHE A 549 -20.32 -1.36 -6.19
C PHE A 549 -21.40 -1.16 -7.25
N LYS A 550 -22.65 -1.43 -6.89
CA LYS A 550 -23.80 -0.99 -7.70
C LYS A 550 -23.88 0.53 -7.69
N LEU A 551 -23.83 1.16 -8.87
CA LEU A 551 -23.89 2.63 -8.96
C LEU A 551 -25.19 3.20 -8.37
N THR A 552 -26.28 2.45 -8.43
CA THR A 552 -27.61 2.92 -8.03
C THR A 552 -27.76 3.17 -6.53
N ASN A 553 -27.13 2.35 -5.69
CA ASN A 553 -27.34 2.36 -4.24
C ASN A 553 -26.09 2.08 -3.38
N GLY A 554 -24.93 1.89 -3.99
CA GLY A 554 -23.67 1.68 -3.27
C GLY A 554 -23.52 0.30 -2.63
N THR A 555 -24.40 -0.65 -2.95
CA THR A 555 -24.24 -2.03 -2.46
C THR A 555 -22.94 -2.62 -3.03
N ALA A 556 -22.04 -3.05 -2.16
CA ALA A 556 -20.85 -3.81 -2.54
C ALA A 556 -21.29 -5.13 -3.20
N GLU A 557 -20.80 -5.39 -4.41
CA GLU A 557 -21.07 -6.62 -5.15
C GLU A 557 -19.94 -7.65 -4.98
N SER A 558 -18.69 -7.17 -4.96
CA SER A 558 -17.52 -8.03 -4.80
C SER A 558 -16.31 -7.25 -4.27
N VAL A 559 -15.43 -8.01 -3.63
CA VAL A 559 -14.07 -7.61 -3.26
C VAL A 559 -13.14 -8.67 -3.84
N THR A 560 -12.28 -8.27 -4.76
CA THR A 560 -11.24 -9.12 -5.33
C THR A 560 -9.90 -8.68 -4.75
N PRO A 561 -9.36 -9.36 -3.73
CA PRO A 561 -8.06 -9.03 -3.18
C PRO A 561 -6.96 -9.31 -4.20
N LEU A 562 -6.05 -8.36 -4.38
CA LEU A 562 -4.81 -8.57 -5.13
C LEU A 562 -3.76 -9.11 -4.17
N GLN A 563 -2.81 -9.89 -4.69
CA GLN A 563 -1.72 -10.42 -3.88
C GLN A 563 -0.70 -9.31 -3.58
N GLY A 564 -1.02 -8.47 -2.61
CA GLY A 564 -0.16 -7.39 -2.11
C GLY A 564 1.01 -7.92 -1.28
N ASP A 565 1.46 -7.11 -0.34
CA ASP A 565 2.52 -7.47 0.60
C ASP A 565 2.07 -8.65 1.48
N ILE A 566 2.93 -9.65 1.61
CA ILE A 566 2.70 -10.84 2.42
C ILE A 566 3.66 -10.79 3.60
N ALA A 567 3.11 -10.68 4.81
CA ALA A 567 3.90 -10.61 6.05
C ALA A 567 3.73 -11.85 6.93
N TYR A 568 2.66 -12.61 6.73
CA TYR A 568 2.33 -13.76 7.57
C TYR A 568 2.24 -15.03 6.75
N ALA A 569 2.84 -16.09 7.27
CA ALA A 569 2.75 -17.43 6.69
C ALA A 569 2.72 -18.52 7.77
N LYS A 570 1.96 -19.58 7.53
CA LYS A 570 1.96 -20.81 8.33
C LYS A 570 1.90 -22.03 7.44
N SER A 571 2.52 -23.11 7.90
CA SER A 571 2.53 -24.37 7.17
C SER A 571 1.63 -25.44 7.81
N THR A 572 0.99 -26.23 6.97
CA THR A 572 0.23 -27.42 7.37
C THR A 572 -0.11 -28.27 6.13
N ASP A 573 -0.31 -29.58 6.26
CA ASP A 573 -0.69 -30.45 5.13
C ASP A 573 -2.18 -30.25 4.75
N LEU A 574 -2.45 -29.27 3.89
CA LEU A 574 -3.81 -28.91 3.46
C LEU A 574 -4.35 -29.92 2.46
N ASN A 575 -3.49 -30.48 1.62
CA ASN A 575 -3.87 -31.30 0.47
C ASN A 575 -3.82 -32.83 0.75
N LYS A 576 -3.29 -33.24 1.90
CA LYS A 576 -3.13 -34.62 2.39
C LYS A 576 -2.15 -35.45 1.58
N ASP A 577 -1.09 -34.85 1.06
CA ASP A 577 -0.01 -35.56 0.37
C ASP A 577 1.13 -35.98 1.33
N GLY A 578 1.02 -35.64 2.61
CA GLY A 578 2.03 -35.93 3.63
C GLY A 578 3.20 -34.94 3.65
N LYS A 579 3.11 -33.85 2.88
CA LYS A 579 4.06 -32.73 2.88
C LYS A 579 3.34 -31.47 3.33
N ASN A 580 4.08 -30.53 3.88
CA ASN A 580 3.47 -29.29 4.34
C ASN A 580 3.13 -28.39 3.15
N ASP A 581 1.92 -27.85 3.16
CA ASP A 581 1.51 -26.74 2.32
C ASP A 581 1.66 -25.41 3.09
N LEU A 582 1.47 -24.28 2.42
CA LEU A 582 1.67 -22.96 3.01
C LEU A 582 0.43 -22.08 2.82
N VAL A 583 -0.04 -21.44 3.90
CA VAL A 583 -1.05 -20.39 3.86
C VAL A 583 -0.38 -19.05 4.14
N MET A 584 -0.68 -18.04 3.32
CA MET A 584 -0.04 -16.73 3.34
C MET A 584 -1.07 -15.59 3.25
N GLY A 585 -0.77 -14.47 3.93
CA GLY A 585 -1.59 -13.25 3.94
C GLY A 585 -0.80 -12.01 4.36
N GLY A 586 -1.42 -10.83 4.19
CA GLY A 586 -0.83 -9.55 4.61
C GLY A 586 -1.74 -8.37 4.28
N SER A 587 -1.28 -7.42 3.47
CA SER A 587 -1.87 -6.08 3.39
C SER A 587 -3.26 -5.97 2.72
N SER A 588 -3.67 -6.97 1.94
CA SER A 588 -4.99 -7.01 1.31
C SER A 588 -5.97 -7.93 2.05
N ASN A 589 -7.23 -7.95 1.63
CA ASN A 589 -8.25 -8.87 2.14
C ASN A 589 -8.05 -10.33 1.69
N GLY A 590 -6.92 -10.67 1.08
CA GLY A 590 -6.65 -11.98 0.51
C GLY A 590 -5.90 -12.91 1.45
N LEU A 591 -6.27 -14.19 1.37
CA LEU A 591 -5.50 -15.30 1.95
C LEU A 591 -5.27 -16.34 0.85
N TRP A 592 -4.04 -16.80 0.69
CA TRP A 592 -3.67 -17.75 -0.37
C TRP A 592 -3.01 -18.99 0.21
N ALA A 593 -3.44 -20.16 -0.28
CA ALA A 593 -2.78 -21.41 0.02
C ALA A 593 -2.01 -21.93 -1.20
N TYR A 594 -0.77 -22.37 -0.99
CA TYR A 594 0.11 -22.92 -2.00
C TYR A 594 0.63 -24.30 -1.58
N SER A 595 0.87 -25.15 -2.56
CA SER A 595 1.58 -26.40 -2.31
C SER A 595 3.03 -26.10 -1.94
N GLY A 596 3.46 -26.53 -0.75
CA GLY A 596 4.84 -26.32 -0.27
C GLY A 596 5.89 -26.90 -1.21
N PRO A 597 5.75 -28.16 -1.67
CA PRO A 597 6.67 -28.76 -2.64
C PRO A 597 6.78 -27.96 -3.95
N SER A 598 5.71 -27.29 -4.37
CA SER A 598 5.72 -26.47 -5.59
C SER A 598 6.47 -25.14 -5.43
N LEU A 599 6.65 -24.65 -4.20
CA LEU A 599 7.41 -23.43 -3.91
C LEU A 599 8.92 -23.69 -3.97
N VAL A 600 9.35 -24.92 -3.71
CA VAL A 600 10.78 -25.24 -3.49
C VAL A 600 11.39 -26.16 -4.57
N ASN A 601 10.65 -26.54 -5.60
CA ASN A 601 11.13 -27.43 -6.67
C ASN A 601 11.54 -26.73 -7.97
N GLY A 602 11.52 -25.39 -8.01
CA GLY A 602 11.84 -24.59 -9.19
C GLY A 602 10.73 -24.50 -10.26
N ALA A 603 9.57 -25.12 -10.02
CA ALA A 603 8.40 -25.00 -10.88
C ALA A 603 7.58 -23.73 -10.55
N ARG A 604 6.53 -23.48 -11.34
CA ARG A 604 5.57 -22.42 -11.02
C ARG A 604 4.80 -22.81 -9.74
N PRO A 605 4.72 -21.92 -8.73
CA PRO A 605 3.94 -22.18 -7.52
C PRO A 605 2.49 -22.58 -7.83
N GLN A 606 2.04 -23.68 -7.22
CA GLN A 606 0.70 -24.20 -7.37
C GLN A 606 -0.19 -23.65 -6.25
N LYS A 607 -1.08 -22.72 -6.60
CA LYS A 607 -2.14 -22.26 -5.69
C LYS A 607 -3.18 -23.36 -5.50
N LEU A 608 -3.44 -23.73 -4.25
CA LEU A 608 -4.45 -24.71 -3.85
C LEU A 608 -5.84 -24.07 -3.78
N TRP A 609 -5.93 -22.93 -3.10
CA TRP A 609 -7.15 -22.12 -2.99
C TRP A 609 -6.80 -20.68 -2.61
N GLN A 610 -7.80 -19.80 -2.66
CA GLN A 610 -7.74 -18.45 -2.10
C GLN A 610 -9.06 -18.11 -1.39
N ALA A 611 -8.99 -17.25 -0.39
CA ALA A 611 -10.15 -16.75 0.34
C ALA A 611 -10.13 -15.22 0.44
N THR A 612 -11.31 -14.62 0.62
CA THR A 612 -11.47 -13.18 0.86
C THR A 612 -11.97 -12.98 2.29
N LEU A 613 -11.25 -12.14 3.03
CA LEU A 613 -11.42 -11.88 4.45
C LEU A 613 -12.01 -10.46 4.67
N PRO A 614 -12.54 -10.16 5.87
CA PRO A 614 -13.11 -8.85 6.19
C PRO A 614 -12.06 -7.74 6.45
N GLY A 615 -10.80 -7.96 6.10
CA GLY A 615 -9.72 -6.95 6.10
C GLY A 615 -8.34 -7.57 5.96
N ALA A 616 -7.30 -6.77 6.17
CA ALA A 616 -5.90 -7.18 6.09
C ALA A 616 -5.57 -8.24 7.14
N VAL A 617 -4.65 -9.15 6.83
CA VAL A 617 -4.23 -10.26 7.70
C VAL A 617 -3.09 -9.81 8.61
N HIS A 618 -3.24 -10.06 9.91
CA HIS A 618 -2.28 -9.70 10.94
C HIS A 618 -1.75 -10.91 11.75
N ASP A 619 -2.39 -12.07 11.63
CA ASP A 619 -1.88 -13.33 12.18
C ASP A 619 -2.58 -14.51 11.50
N ILE A 620 -1.89 -15.64 11.43
CA ILE A 620 -2.39 -16.91 10.91
C ILE A 620 -2.00 -17.99 11.90
N GLU A 621 -2.95 -18.81 12.32
CA GLU A 621 -2.72 -20.04 13.10
C GLU A 621 -3.39 -21.23 12.41
N THR A 622 -2.87 -22.43 12.68
CA THR A 622 -3.42 -23.69 12.16
C THR A 622 -3.64 -24.67 13.30
N GLY A 623 -4.82 -25.30 13.37
CA GLY A 623 -5.15 -26.25 14.42
C GLY A 623 -6.50 -26.92 14.20
N ASP A 624 -6.71 -28.07 14.82
CA ASP A 624 -8.00 -28.77 14.78
C ASP A 624 -8.96 -28.11 15.78
N VAL A 625 -9.83 -27.23 15.28
CA VAL A 625 -10.76 -26.43 16.11
C VAL A 625 -12.18 -27.01 16.13
N ASN A 626 -12.41 -28.14 15.46
CA ASN A 626 -13.71 -28.79 15.37
C ASN A 626 -13.69 -30.29 15.69
N GLY A 627 -12.53 -30.82 16.10
CA GLY A 627 -12.33 -32.19 16.56
C GLY A 627 -12.36 -33.26 15.46
N ASP A 628 -12.24 -32.88 14.18
CA ASP A 628 -12.34 -33.83 13.07
C ASP A 628 -10.99 -34.50 12.70
N GLY A 629 -9.91 -34.15 13.40
CA GLY A 629 -8.56 -34.63 13.19
C GLY A 629 -7.85 -33.98 12.01
N LYS A 630 -8.36 -32.86 11.47
CA LYS A 630 -7.72 -32.07 10.41
C LYS A 630 -7.57 -30.62 10.87
N PRO A 631 -6.50 -29.93 10.44
CA PRO A 631 -6.30 -28.54 10.80
C PRO A 631 -7.23 -27.61 9.99
N GLU A 632 -7.89 -26.71 10.71
CA GLU A 632 -8.44 -25.45 10.20
C GLU A 632 -7.38 -24.35 10.19
N ILE A 633 -7.72 -23.24 9.53
CA ILE A 633 -6.95 -22.00 9.53
C ILE A 633 -7.73 -20.96 10.33
N VAL A 634 -7.09 -20.32 11.30
CA VAL A 634 -7.66 -19.21 12.06
C VAL A 634 -6.85 -17.96 11.75
N VAL A 635 -7.54 -16.89 11.35
CA VAL A 635 -6.90 -15.68 10.84
C VAL A 635 -7.40 -14.45 11.57
N ALA A 636 -6.50 -13.64 12.11
CA ALA A 636 -6.79 -12.28 12.57
C ALA A 636 -6.81 -11.35 11.35
N ALA A 637 -7.97 -10.74 11.08
CA ALA A 637 -8.21 -9.97 9.86
C ALA A 637 -8.89 -8.62 10.14
N ASP A 638 -8.09 -7.57 10.42
CA ASP A 638 -8.45 -6.18 10.82
C ASP A 638 -9.59 -6.03 11.85
N THR A 639 -10.80 -6.42 11.47
CA THR A 639 -12.06 -6.22 12.17
C THR A 639 -12.67 -7.52 12.71
N ALA A 640 -12.11 -8.68 12.37
CA ALA A 640 -12.65 -9.97 12.78
C ALA A 640 -11.57 -11.06 12.88
N THR A 641 -11.89 -12.13 13.60
CA THR A 641 -11.19 -13.41 13.49
C THR A 641 -11.99 -14.35 12.58
N VAL A 642 -11.36 -14.97 11.59
CA VAL A 642 -12.01 -15.86 10.62
C VAL A 642 -11.48 -17.28 10.76
N VAL A 643 -12.38 -18.24 10.87
CA VAL A 643 -12.05 -19.67 10.87
C VAL A 643 -12.37 -20.23 9.48
N LEU A 644 -11.41 -20.86 8.84
CA LEU A 644 -11.53 -21.43 7.50
C LEU A 644 -11.21 -22.92 7.52
N ASN A 645 -11.95 -23.68 6.70
CA ASN A 645 -11.60 -25.05 6.40
C ASN A 645 -10.26 -25.11 5.66
N GLY A 646 -9.25 -25.78 6.22
CA GLY A 646 -7.90 -25.81 5.65
C GLY A 646 -7.84 -26.36 4.23
N ARG A 647 -8.66 -27.35 3.87
CA ARG A 647 -8.63 -27.93 2.52
C ARG A 647 -9.19 -27.02 1.44
N THR A 648 -10.20 -26.21 1.78
CA THR A 648 -11.03 -25.51 0.78
C THR A 648 -10.98 -24.00 0.86
N GLY A 649 -10.43 -23.43 1.94
CA GLY A 649 -10.45 -22.00 2.20
C GLY A 649 -11.87 -21.45 2.44
N ARG A 650 -12.86 -22.31 2.72
CA ARG A 650 -14.23 -21.88 3.00
C ARG A 650 -14.34 -21.41 4.45
N THR A 651 -14.89 -20.23 4.64
CA THR A 651 -15.24 -19.72 5.97
C THR A 651 -16.20 -20.67 6.68
N LEU A 652 -15.81 -21.11 7.87
CA LEU A 652 -16.63 -21.89 8.80
C LEU A 652 -17.28 -20.96 9.83
N ALA A 653 -16.53 -20.00 10.34
CA ALA A 653 -16.99 -19.01 11.31
C ALA A 653 -16.33 -17.64 11.09
N THR A 654 -17.01 -16.59 11.52
CA THR A 654 -16.47 -15.22 11.58
C THR A 654 -16.85 -14.63 12.92
N ILE A 655 -15.85 -14.31 13.72
CA ILE A 655 -15.96 -13.72 15.04
C ILE A 655 -15.73 -12.22 14.88
N ASP A 656 -16.80 -11.44 15.03
CA ASP A 656 -16.75 -9.98 14.92
C ASP A 656 -15.92 -9.36 16.05
N GLY A 657 -14.98 -8.48 15.70
CA GLY A 657 -14.10 -7.79 16.66
C GLY A 657 -14.79 -6.64 17.41
N GLY A 658 -16.08 -6.37 17.18
CA GLY A 658 -16.82 -5.32 17.87
C GLY A 658 -16.33 -3.91 17.56
N GLY A 659 -15.73 -3.70 16.39
CA GLY A 659 -15.07 -2.45 16.00
C GLY A 659 -13.67 -2.26 16.58
N GLN A 660 -13.11 -3.26 17.26
CA GLN A 660 -11.71 -3.27 17.70
C GLN A 660 -10.79 -3.77 16.60
N TYR A 661 -9.53 -3.37 16.69
CA TYR A 661 -8.45 -3.89 15.85
C TYR A 661 -8.03 -5.29 16.32
N VAL A 662 -8.25 -6.29 15.47
CA VAL A 662 -7.90 -7.69 15.71
C VAL A 662 -6.54 -7.95 15.09
N HIS A 663 -5.49 -7.96 15.92
CA HIS A 663 -4.09 -8.08 15.50
C HIS A 663 -3.52 -9.49 15.63
N THR A 664 -4.04 -10.32 16.53
CA THR A 664 -3.63 -11.72 16.69
C THR A 664 -4.83 -12.60 17.04
N ALA A 665 -4.68 -13.91 16.80
CA ALA A 665 -5.52 -14.94 17.38
C ALA A 665 -4.61 -16.10 17.82
N LYS A 666 -4.80 -16.64 19.03
CA LYS A 666 -4.00 -17.76 19.55
C LYS A 666 -4.85 -19.00 19.78
N LEU A 667 -4.31 -20.15 19.39
CA LEU A 667 -4.98 -21.45 19.53
C LEU A 667 -4.48 -22.20 20.77
N ALA A 668 -5.40 -22.71 21.56
CA ALA A 668 -5.11 -23.63 22.66
C ALA A 668 -6.37 -24.41 23.05
N ASP A 669 -6.21 -25.64 23.52
CA ASP A 669 -7.28 -26.38 24.19
C ASP A 669 -7.51 -25.79 25.61
N LEU A 670 -8.53 -24.94 25.75
CA LEU A 670 -8.77 -24.20 26.99
C LEU A 670 -9.67 -24.98 27.95
N ASP A 671 -10.58 -25.81 27.44
CA ASP A 671 -11.55 -26.57 28.23
C ASP A 671 -11.29 -28.08 28.33
N GLY A 672 -10.19 -28.56 27.76
CA GLY A 672 -9.70 -29.93 27.87
C GLY A 672 -10.55 -30.96 27.15
N ASP A 673 -11.28 -30.57 26.11
CA ASP A 673 -12.09 -31.47 25.27
C ASP A 673 -11.30 -32.09 24.10
N GLY A 674 -10.10 -31.55 23.83
CA GLY A 674 -9.20 -32.00 22.77
C GLY A 674 -9.33 -31.21 21.46
N GLU A 675 -10.26 -30.27 21.38
CA GLU A 675 -10.38 -29.29 20.29
C GLU A 675 -9.57 -28.04 20.65
N GLN A 676 -9.06 -27.31 19.65
CA GLN A 676 -8.41 -26.02 19.89
C GLN A 676 -9.44 -24.90 19.96
N ASP A 677 -9.36 -24.09 21.01
CA ASP A 677 -10.12 -22.85 21.17
C ASP A 677 -9.31 -21.64 20.71
N ILE A 678 -9.98 -20.51 20.53
CA ILE A 678 -9.44 -19.28 19.97
C ILE A 678 -9.42 -18.18 21.02
N LEU A 679 -8.24 -17.62 21.30
CA LEU A 679 -8.03 -16.43 22.11
C LEU A 679 -7.85 -15.20 21.23
N VAL A 680 -8.58 -14.13 21.52
CA VAL A 680 -8.51 -12.86 20.78
C VAL A 680 -8.31 -11.70 21.76
N PRO A 681 -7.13 -11.05 21.77
CA PRO A 681 -6.85 -9.88 22.59
C PRO A 681 -7.25 -8.59 21.87
N THR A 682 -8.08 -7.76 22.53
CA THR A 682 -8.48 -6.42 22.08
C THR A 682 -8.48 -5.44 23.27
N ASP A 683 -9.59 -4.75 23.53
CA ASP A 683 -9.91 -4.06 24.78
C ASP A 683 -10.18 -5.02 25.96
N ALA A 684 -10.44 -6.28 25.64
CA ALA A 684 -10.58 -7.39 26.57
C ALA A 684 -9.91 -8.63 25.99
N LEU A 685 -9.71 -9.66 26.82
CA LEU A 685 -9.28 -10.95 26.32
C LEU A 685 -10.50 -11.86 26.16
N HIS A 686 -10.80 -12.22 24.93
CA HIS A 686 -11.93 -13.06 24.56
C HIS A 686 -11.46 -14.48 24.26
N ALA A 687 -12.29 -15.46 24.63
CA ALA A 687 -12.12 -16.86 24.24
C ALA A 687 -13.36 -17.34 23.48
N TYR A 688 -13.15 -18.06 22.37
CA TYR A 688 -14.20 -18.63 21.53
C TYR A 688 -13.88 -20.09 21.17
N TYR A 689 -14.91 -20.90 20.99
CA TYR A 689 -14.77 -22.19 20.32
C TYR A 689 -14.52 -21.98 18.81
N GLY A 690 -14.10 -23.04 18.11
CA GLY A 690 -13.79 -23.00 16.67
C GLY A 690 -14.96 -22.64 15.74
N ASP A 691 -16.21 -22.79 16.18
CA ASP A 691 -17.40 -22.36 15.44
C ASP A 691 -17.77 -20.87 15.69
N GLY A 692 -17.00 -20.18 16.55
CA GLY A 692 -17.16 -18.78 16.91
C GLY A 692 -18.06 -18.49 18.11
N HIS A 693 -18.58 -19.48 18.83
CA HIS A 693 -19.34 -19.20 20.06
C HIS A 693 -18.41 -18.84 21.23
N ALA A 694 -18.81 -17.84 22.02
CA ALA A 694 -17.98 -17.35 23.13
C ALA A 694 -17.91 -18.37 24.29
N LEU A 695 -16.69 -18.65 24.74
CA LEU A 695 -16.38 -19.40 25.96
C LEU A 695 -16.48 -18.49 27.19
N TRP A 696 -15.67 -17.45 27.19
CA TRP A 696 -15.59 -16.46 28.26
C TRP A 696 -14.94 -15.17 27.77
N THR A 697 -15.02 -14.12 28.59
CA THR A 697 -14.33 -12.86 28.36
C THR A 697 -13.74 -12.39 29.67
N TYR A 698 -12.45 -12.07 29.67
CA TYR A 698 -11.77 -11.42 30.78
C TYR A 698 -11.64 -9.93 30.49
N ARG A 699 -12.12 -9.11 31.43
CA ARG A 699 -11.96 -7.65 31.39
C ARG A 699 -11.06 -7.22 32.53
N ALA A 700 -10.19 -6.25 32.27
CA ALA A 700 -9.43 -5.61 33.32
C ALA A 700 -10.38 -5.01 34.39
N PRO A 701 -9.92 -4.88 35.65
CA PRO A 701 -10.67 -4.18 36.69
C PRO A 701 -11.16 -2.82 36.23
N LYS A 702 -12.35 -2.40 36.67
CA LYS A 702 -12.99 -1.17 36.18
C LYS A 702 -12.14 0.10 36.41
N ASP A 703 -11.35 0.11 37.47
CA ASP A 703 -10.42 1.18 37.82
C ASP A 703 -9.17 1.24 36.92
N ALA A 704 -8.92 0.21 36.10
CA ALA A 704 -7.88 0.24 35.07
C ALA A 704 -8.19 1.18 33.89
N GLY A 705 -9.46 1.57 33.73
CA GLY A 705 -9.90 2.43 32.62
C GLY A 705 -9.95 1.69 31.28
N ASP A 706 -9.69 2.42 30.19
CA ASP A 706 -9.58 1.83 28.86
C ASP A 706 -8.19 1.19 28.70
N VAL A 707 -8.15 -0.09 28.35
CA VAL A 707 -6.91 -0.88 28.26
C VAL A 707 -6.84 -1.65 26.95
N ARG A 708 -5.64 -2.07 26.58
CA ARG A 708 -5.36 -2.92 25.44
C ARG A 708 -4.52 -4.11 25.89
N PHE A 709 -4.87 -5.29 25.42
CA PHE A 709 -4.15 -6.53 25.72
C PHE A 709 -3.06 -6.78 24.68
N ALA A 710 -1.92 -7.27 25.15
CA ALA A 710 -0.88 -7.84 24.30
C ALA A 710 -1.27 -9.26 23.86
N ASP A 711 -0.45 -9.84 22.98
CA ASP A 711 -0.56 -11.25 22.60
C ASP A 711 -0.55 -12.16 23.84
N PRO A 712 -1.55 -13.04 24.02
CA PRO A 712 -1.58 -13.97 25.14
C PRO A 712 -0.70 -15.19 24.87
N SER A 713 -0.34 -15.91 25.93
CA SER A 713 0.32 -17.21 25.85
C SER A 713 -0.36 -18.24 26.75
N VAL A 714 -0.27 -19.52 26.42
CA VAL A 714 -0.97 -20.59 27.14
C VAL A 714 0.02 -21.68 27.57
N ASN A 715 0.00 -22.04 28.85
CA ASN A 715 0.70 -23.21 29.37
C ASN A 715 0.04 -23.68 30.68
N ASP A 716 0.15 -24.97 31.00
CA ASP A 716 -0.32 -25.56 32.26
C ASP A 716 -1.78 -25.19 32.63
N GLY A 717 -2.69 -25.30 31.66
CA GLY A 717 -4.12 -24.99 31.85
C GLY A 717 -4.40 -23.55 32.27
N ARG A 718 -3.51 -22.62 31.90
CA ARG A 718 -3.60 -21.19 32.17
C ARG A 718 -3.36 -20.38 30.91
N VAL A 719 -4.09 -19.27 30.82
CA VAL A 719 -3.84 -18.22 29.84
C VAL A 719 -3.12 -17.08 30.55
N TYR A 720 -1.95 -16.73 30.06
CA TYR A 720 -1.12 -15.63 30.53
C TYR A 720 -1.33 -14.44 29.59
N ALA A 721 -1.58 -13.27 30.15
CA ALA A 721 -1.79 -12.06 29.39
C ALA A 721 -1.25 -10.85 30.14
N SER A 722 -0.92 -9.80 29.39
CA SER A 722 -0.63 -8.48 29.92
C SER A 722 -1.55 -7.45 29.26
N TYR A 723 -1.84 -6.39 30.00
CA TYR A 723 -2.57 -5.25 29.47
C TYR A 723 -2.00 -3.93 29.98
N ALA A 724 -2.14 -2.89 29.19
CA ALA A 724 -1.78 -1.53 29.56
C ALA A 724 -2.88 -0.54 29.17
N GLY A 725 -2.90 0.63 29.78
CA GLY A 725 -3.84 1.70 29.42
C GLY A 725 -3.70 2.08 27.95
N ALA A 726 -4.82 2.38 27.28
CA ALA A 726 -4.78 2.94 25.93
C ALA A 726 -3.94 4.25 25.95
N GLY A 727 -3.00 4.39 25.01
CA GLY A 727 -2.08 5.53 24.98
C GLY A 727 -1.02 5.53 26.10
N ALA A 728 -0.73 4.37 26.72
CA ALA A 728 0.12 4.24 27.92
C ALA A 728 1.40 5.09 27.92
N ILE A 729 2.13 5.17 26.80
CA ILE A 729 3.39 5.93 26.68
C ILE A 729 3.23 7.43 26.96
N GLU A 730 2.05 7.97 26.65
CA GLU A 730 1.71 9.39 26.81
C GLU A 730 1.18 9.69 28.22
N LEU A 731 0.83 8.66 29.00
CA LEU A 731 0.31 8.81 30.35
C LEU A 731 1.45 8.98 31.36
N THR A 732 1.24 9.88 32.34
CA THR A 732 2.21 10.07 33.44
C THR A 732 2.25 8.87 34.40
N THR A 733 1.11 8.21 34.60
CA THR A 733 0.95 7.01 35.45
C THR A 733 0.06 6.01 34.71
N PRO A 734 0.60 5.29 33.71
CA PRO A 734 -0.15 4.29 32.97
C PRO A 734 -0.49 3.11 33.87
N VAL A 735 -1.66 2.50 33.63
CA VAL A 735 -1.97 1.19 34.21
C VAL A 735 -1.24 0.14 33.38
N THR A 736 -0.53 -0.76 34.04
CA THR A 736 0.05 -1.98 33.45
C THR A 736 -0.15 -3.14 34.40
N ASN A 737 -0.42 -4.33 33.87
CA ASN A 737 -0.67 -5.50 34.71
C ASN A 737 -0.45 -6.81 33.96
N ALA A 738 0.10 -7.81 34.65
CA ALA A 738 0.11 -9.21 34.21
C ALA A 738 -1.02 -9.99 34.91
N VAL A 739 -1.57 -10.96 34.20
CA VAL A 739 -2.61 -11.83 34.72
C VAL A 739 -2.41 -13.27 34.23
N ALA A 740 -2.58 -14.23 35.14
CA ALA A 740 -2.84 -15.62 34.75
C ALA A 740 -4.30 -15.97 35.01
N LEU A 741 -4.96 -16.44 33.97
CA LEU A 741 -6.35 -16.89 33.99
C LEU A 741 -6.39 -18.42 34.05
N ASN A 742 -7.41 -18.97 34.70
CA ASN A 742 -7.78 -20.36 34.49
C ASN A 742 -8.31 -20.51 33.05
N ALA A 743 -7.66 -21.35 32.23
CA ALA A 743 -7.96 -21.47 30.80
C ALA A 743 -9.44 -21.78 30.51
N ARG A 744 -10.03 -22.70 31.28
CA ARG A 744 -11.45 -23.10 31.10
C ARG A 744 -12.46 -22.00 31.43
N THR A 745 -12.15 -21.12 32.38
CA THR A 745 -13.17 -20.21 32.96
C THR A 745 -12.89 -18.73 32.78
N GLY A 746 -11.71 -18.36 32.29
CA GLY A 746 -11.28 -16.96 32.19
C GLY A 746 -11.11 -16.24 33.53
N LYS A 747 -11.22 -16.96 34.66
CA LYS A 747 -11.09 -16.36 36.00
C LYS A 747 -9.64 -16.18 36.37
N ALA A 748 -9.28 -14.98 36.81
CA ALA A 748 -7.95 -14.69 37.32
C ALA A 748 -7.58 -15.63 38.48
N ARG A 749 -6.44 -16.28 38.35
CA ARG A 749 -5.77 -17.03 39.43
C ARG A 749 -4.86 -16.12 40.23
N TRP A 750 -4.16 -15.22 39.53
CA TRP A 750 -3.41 -14.12 40.11
C TRP A 750 -3.40 -12.96 39.12
N SER A 751 -3.18 -11.76 39.65
CA SER A 751 -2.94 -10.53 38.90
C SER A 751 -1.89 -9.74 39.65
N ALA A 752 -0.86 -9.26 38.93
CA ALA A 752 0.28 -8.58 39.53
C ALA A 752 0.80 -7.50 38.58
N ALA A 753 0.81 -6.26 39.06
CA ALA A 753 1.44 -5.16 38.34
C ALA A 753 2.98 -5.36 38.32
N PRO A 754 3.64 -5.05 37.20
CA PRO A 754 5.11 -5.01 37.15
C PRO A 754 5.65 -3.89 38.05
N GLU A 755 6.83 -4.14 38.63
CA GLU A 755 7.58 -3.14 39.40
C GLU A 755 8.76 -2.66 38.58
N ALA A 756 8.95 -1.34 38.51
CA ALA A 756 10.12 -0.79 37.85
C ALA A 756 11.37 -1.10 38.68
N PRO A 757 12.47 -1.60 38.06
CA PRO A 757 13.71 -1.88 38.77
C PRO A 757 14.34 -0.59 39.32
N ASP A 758 15.18 -0.71 40.36
CA ASP A 758 15.81 0.44 41.04
C ASP A 758 16.61 1.37 40.09
N GLU A 759 17.10 0.81 38.97
CA GLU A 759 17.87 1.54 37.97
C GLU A 759 16.98 2.39 37.04
N ALA A 760 15.67 2.16 37.00
CA ALA A 760 14.74 2.89 36.16
C ALA A 760 14.48 4.32 36.68
N VAL A 761 14.21 5.23 35.75
CA VAL A 761 13.79 6.61 36.00
C VAL A 761 12.28 6.68 35.85
N GLY A 762 11.56 6.59 36.97
CA GLY A 762 10.11 6.60 37.00
C GLY A 762 9.51 5.20 37.06
N GLY A 763 8.25 5.07 36.64
CA GLY A 763 7.52 3.79 36.65
C GLY A 763 7.63 3.03 35.33
N ILE A 764 6.86 1.95 35.23
CA ILE A 764 6.62 1.24 33.98
C ILE A 764 5.89 2.18 33.01
N ARG A 765 6.36 2.27 31.77
CA ARG A 765 5.77 3.13 30.72
C ARG A 765 4.65 2.44 29.97
N THR A 766 4.86 1.18 29.59
CA THR A 766 3.88 0.36 28.85
C THR A 766 4.35 -1.11 28.84
N LEU A 767 3.60 -1.96 28.15
CA LEU A 767 3.98 -3.31 27.74
C LEU A 767 4.47 -3.33 26.29
N THR A 768 5.14 -4.42 25.89
CA THR A 768 5.37 -4.76 24.47
C THR A 768 4.18 -5.57 23.93
N PRO A 769 3.46 -5.11 22.90
CA PRO A 769 2.23 -5.76 22.47
C PRO A 769 2.45 -7.02 21.63
N ASN A 770 3.44 -7.01 20.74
CA ASN A 770 3.76 -8.15 19.87
C ASN A 770 4.69 -9.13 20.60
N GLU A 771 4.26 -10.39 20.70
CA GLU A 771 4.97 -11.48 21.38
C GLU A 771 5.48 -11.17 22.81
N GLY A 772 4.89 -10.16 23.48
CA GLY A 772 5.36 -9.70 24.78
C GLY A 772 5.08 -10.64 25.95
N VAL A 773 4.34 -11.73 25.73
CA VAL A 773 4.06 -12.78 26.71
C VAL A 773 4.39 -14.14 26.11
N PHE A 774 5.24 -14.92 26.78
CA PHE A 774 5.58 -16.26 26.30
C PHE A 774 5.72 -17.25 27.47
N ALA A 775 5.00 -18.35 27.40
CA ALA A 775 5.04 -19.43 28.38
C ALA A 775 5.43 -20.75 27.70
N SER A 776 6.39 -21.45 28.28
CA SER A 776 6.80 -22.78 27.81
C SER A 776 7.37 -23.60 28.96
N LYS A 777 7.22 -24.92 28.86
CA LYS A 777 7.81 -25.87 29.81
C LYS A 777 9.34 -25.92 29.74
N GLU A 778 9.90 -25.40 28.65
CA GLU A 778 11.35 -25.36 28.43
C GLU A 778 12.01 -24.09 28.97
N ILE A 779 11.21 -23.11 29.42
CA ILE A 779 11.77 -21.95 30.11
C ILE A 779 12.42 -22.45 31.41
N PRO A 780 13.70 -22.14 31.66
CA PRO A 780 14.49 -22.78 32.71
C PRO A 780 14.24 -22.24 34.13
N TYR A 781 13.00 -21.85 34.39
CA TYR A 781 12.55 -21.29 35.66
C TYR A 781 11.24 -21.97 36.06
N ALA A 782 10.90 -21.93 37.35
CA ALA A 782 9.64 -22.44 37.90
C ALA A 782 9.29 -23.90 37.52
N ASP A 783 10.28 -24.78 37.34
CA ASP A 783 10.09 -26.21 37.02
C ASP A 783 9.15 -26.46 35.82
N GLY A 784 9.28 -25.66 34.75
CA GLY A 784 8.46 -25.76 33.54
C GLY A 784 7.11 -25.04 33.61
N HIS A 785 6.91 -24.21 34.64
CA HIS A 785 5.73 -23.36 34.79
C HIS A 785 6.04 -21.87 34.57
N ALA A 786 7.20 -21.54 34.03
CA ALA A 786 7.59 -20.15 33.85
C ALA A 786 6.88 -19.49 32.66
N VAL A 787 6.75 -18.17 32.78
CA VAL A 787 6.23 -17.26 31.74
C VAL A 787 7.09 -15.99 31.76
N VAL A 788 7.44 -15.48 30.60
CA VAL A 788 8.10 -14.18 30.44
C VAL A 788 7.09 -13.12 30.03
N TYR A 789 7.24 -11.93 30.60
CA TYR A 789 6.54 -10.70 30.21
C TYR A 789 7.56 -9.64 29.81
N VAL A 790 7.20 -8.80 28.84
CA VAL A 790 8.02 -7.67 28.42
C VAL A 790 7.32 -6.35 28.68
N TRP A 791 8.01 -5.49 29.44
CA TRP A 791 7.59 -4.15 29.79
C TRP A 791 8.56 -3.12 29.23
N ASN A 792 8.18 -1.85 29.24
CA ASN A 792 9.08 -0.76 28.87
C ASN A 792 9.30 0.20 30.05
N VAL A 793 10.56 0.56 30.28
CA VAL A 793 11.00 1.47 31.34
C VAL A 793 12.01 2.47 30.79
N ASP A 794 12.04 3.67 31.34
CA ASP A 794 13.16 4.57 31.11
C ASP A 794 14.30 4.19 32.05
N ALA A 795 15.49 3.92 31.50
CA ALA A 795 16.64 3.50 32.29
C ALA A 795 17.95 4.07 31.70
N PRO A 796 18.98 4.31 32.52
CA PRO A 796 20.26 4.80 32.04
C PRO A 796 20.97 3.73 31.20
N ILE A 797 21.42 4.11 30.01
CA ILE A 797 22.38 3.34 29.21
C ILE A 797 23.72 4.05 29.22
N LYS A 798 24.83 3.29 29.30
CA LYS A 798 26.19 3.83 29.21
C LYS A 798 26.84 3.38 27.91
N VAL A 799 27.07 4.32 27.01
CA VAL A 799 27.79 4.07 25.75
C VAL A 799 29.00 5.00 25.69
N ASN A 800 30.20 4.43 25.54
CA ASN A 800 31.46 5.18 25.45
C ASN A 800 31.67 6.21 26.59
N GLY A 801 31.24 5.87 27.81
CA GLY A 801 31.36 6.74 28.99
C GLY A 801 30.30 7.83 29.11
N VAL A 802 29.38 7.96 28.16
CA VAL A 802 28.22 8.87 28.23
C VAL A 802 27.02 8.10 28.77
N THR A 803 26.35 8.67 29.78
CA THR A 803 25.09 8.12 30.31
C THR A 803 23.92 8.91 29.70
N SER A 804 23.00 8.21 29.03
CA SER A 804 21.74 8.77 28.55
C SER A 804 20.57 7.95 29.08
N ILE A 805 19.42 8.60 29.32
CA ILE A 805 18.19 7.89 29.68
C ILE A 805 17.48 7.50 28.38
N ASN A 806 17.22 6.22 28.20
CA ASN A 806 16.47 5.70 27.05
C ASN A 806 15.37 4.78 27.54
N THR A 807 14.30 4.67 26.76
CA THR A 807 13.29 3.64 26.97
C THR A 807 13.85 2.29 26.53
N GLN A 808 13.87 1.31 27.43
CA GLN A 808 14.43 -0.03 27.24
C GLN A 808 13.37 -1.10 27.55
N ASN A 809 13.58 -2.33 27.08
CA ASN A 809 12.73 -3.46 27.47
C ASN A 809 13.16 -3.98 28.85
N LEU A 810 12.18 -4.23 29.70
CA LEU A 810 12.30 -4.96 30.95
C LEU A 810 11.67 -6.34 30.74
N PHE A 811 12.53 -7.35 30.64
CA PHE A 811 12.15 -8.76 30.62
C PHE A 811 11.92 -9.23 32.05
N GLU A 812 10.77 -9.86 32.30
CA GLU A 812 10.38 -10.31 33.62
C GLU A 812 9.88 -11.77 33.55
N ILE A 813 10.65 -12.70 34.09
CA ILE A 813 10.31 -14.12 34.13
C ILE A 813 9.63 -14.40 35.47
N ARG A 814 8.41 -14.93 35.43
CA ARG A 814 7.59 -15.23 36.61
C ARG A 814 7.29 -16.72 36.74
N ASP A 815 7.06 -17.19 37.96
CA ASP A 815 6.37 -18.46 38.21
C ASP A 815 4.91 -18.30 37.79
N GLY A 816 4.48 -18.97 36.72
CA GLY A 816 3.13 -18.87 36.19
C GLY A 816 2.04 -19.36 37.15
N ARG A 817 2.39 -20.07 38.23
CA ARG A 817 1.42 -20.53 39.24
C ARG A 817 1.13 -19.46 40.29
N THR A 818 2.13 -18.67 40.68
CA THR A 818 2.04 -17.72 41.81
C THR A 818 2.11 -16.26 41.37
N GLY A 819 2.67 -15.98 40.20
CA GLY A 819 2.99 -14.63 39.73
C GLY A 819 4.27 -14.06 40.34
N GLU A 820 5.02 -14.85 41.12
CA GLU A 820 6.30 -14.42 41.71
C GLU A 820 7.34 -14.14 40.62
N VAL A 821 8.03 -13.00 40.70
CA VAL A 821 9.15 -12.66 39.81
C VAL A 821 10.37 -13.47 40.21
N LEU A 822 10.91 -14.23 39.27
CA LEU A 822 12.06 -15.10 39.47
C LEU A 822 13.34 -14.51 38.89
N HIS A 823 13.22 -13.73 37.81
CA HIS A 823 14.35 -13.13 37.13
C HIS A 823 13.90 -11.87 36.36
N THR A 824 14.76 -10.86 36.31
CA THR A 824 14.54 -9.62 35.55
C THR A 824 15.79 -9.22 34.79
N TRP A 825 15.63 -8.74 33.56
CA TRP A 825 16.72 -8.23 32.74
C TRP A 825 16.28 -6.96 31.99
N ILE A 826 17.13 -5.92 31.95
CA ILE A 826 16.88 -4.71 31.16
C ILE A 826 17.83 -4.68 29.95
N SER A 827 17.28 -4.58 28.74
CA SER A 827 18.08 -4.42 27.52
C SER A 827 17.21 -4.00 26.32
N GLY A 828 17.86 -3.63 25.22
CA GLY A 828 17.21 -3.19 24.00
C GLY A 828 16.63 -1.77 24.11
N GLY A 829 15.73 -1.43 23.20
CA GLY A 829 15.02 -0.17 23.16
C GLY A 829 13.50 -0.37 23.10
N LEU A 830 12.77 0.73 23.05
CA LEU A 830 11.33 0.72 22.78
C LEU A 830 11.03 -0.02 21.45
N TRP A 831 10.13 -0.99 21.48
CA TRP A 831 9.70 -1.81 20.32
C TRP A 831 10.80 -2.66 19.67
N THR A 832 11.91 -2.93 20.37
CA THR A 832 13.00 -3.74 19.82
C THR A 832 12.91 -5.23 20.14
N HIS A 833 11.94 -5.65 20.96
CA HIS A 833 11.61 -7.06 21.11
C HIS A 833 10.73 -7.49 19.93
N ASN A 834 11.02 -8.64 19.32
CA ASN A 834 10.24 -9.14 18.19
C ASN A 834 9.78 -10.59 18.37
N SER A 835 10.52 -11.44 19.07
CA SER A 835 10.12 -12.85 19.25
C SER A 835 10.72 -13.56 20.45
N PHE A 836 10.01 -14.57 20.97
CA PHE A 836 10.52 -15.56 21.92
C PHE A 836 10.46 -16.98 21.38
N PHE A 837 11.43 -17.81 21.78
CA PHE A 837 11.43 -19.24 21.53
C PHE A 837 12.18 -19.97 22.66
N ALA A 838 11.89 -21.25 22.87
CA ALA A 838 12.58 -22.06 23.86
C ALA A 838 13.04 -23.37 23.24
N LYS A 839 14.25 -23.80 23.64
CA LYS A 839 14.87 -25.05 23.19
C LYS A 839 15.84 -25.53 24.26
N ASP A 840 15.89 -26.85 24.48
CA ASP A 840 16.89 -27.52 25.32
C ASP A 840 17.03 -26.94 26.74
N GLY A 841 15.91 -26.51 27.34
CA GLY A 841 15.90 -25.93 28.67
C GLY A 841 16.52 -24.53 28.72
N ALA A 842 16.39 -23.76 27.65
CA ALA A 842 16.75 -22.35 27.61
C ALA A 842 15.64 -21.52 26.94
N LEU A 843 15.46 -20.30 27.42
CA LEU A 843 14.62 -19.29 26.78
C LEU A 843 15.51 -18.43 25.89
N TYR A 844 15.08 -18.15 24.68
CA TYR A 844 15.76 -17.28 23.74
C TYR A 844 14.86 -16.12 23.35
N GLU A 845 15.48 -14.98 23.08
CA GLU A 845 14.81 -13.81 22.55
C GLU A 845 15.53 -13.34 21.29
N GLY A 846 14.75 -13.08 20.26
CA GLY A 846 15.18 -12.42 19.03
C GLY A 846 14.75 -10.96 19.06
N GLY A 847 15.71 -10.05 19.19
CA GLY A 847 15.49 -8.62 19.24
C GLY A 847 16.13 -7.89 18.06
N VAL A 848 16.04 -6.56 18.06
CA VAL A 848 16.72 -5.75 17.03
C VAL A 848 18.24 -5.90 17.16
N ALA A 849 18.88 -6.35 16.08
CA ALA A 849 20.34 -6.56 15.98
C ALA A 849 20.95 -7.40 17.11
N SER A 850 20.15 -8.26 17.76
CA SER A 850 20.61 -9.03 18.92
C SER A 850 19.81 -10.30 19.16
N PHE A 851 20.49 -11.32 19.67
CA PHE A 851 19.87 -12.47 20.32
C PHE A 851 20.22 -12.50 21.80
N ARG A 852 19.30 -13.01 22.61
CA ARG A 852 19.52 -13.25 24.04
C ARG A 852 19.16 -14.69 24.37
N ARG A 853 19.80 -15.24 25.39
CA ARG A 853 19.53 -16.58 25.92
C ARG A 853 19.54 -16.52 27.44
N PHE A 854 18.51 -17.08 28.07
CA PHE A 854 18.33 -17.15 29.51
C PHE A 854 18.40 -18.60 30.01
N ARG A 855 19.06 -18.85 31.15
CA ARG A 855 19.29 -20.19 31.73
C ARG A 855 18.99 -20.24 33.23
N ALA A 856 18.77 -21.45 33.77
CA ALA A 856 18.28 -21.70 35.14
C ALA A 856 19.15 -21.13 36.28
N ASN A 857 20.38 -20.71 35.98
CA ASN A 857 21.34 -20.19 36.95
C ASN A 857 21.62 -18.68 36.77
N GLY A 858 20.87 -17.98 35.91
CA GLY A 858 21.18 -16.60 35.51
C GLY A 858 22.43 -16.47 34.64
N ASP A 859 22.86 -17.58 34.00
CA ASP A 859 23.92 -17.61 32.99
C ASP A 859 23.36 -17.12 31.65
N ASP A 860 22.94 -15.87 31.68
CA ASP A 860 22.19 -15.25 30.62
C ASP A 860 23.17 -14.51 29.70
N THR A 861 23.05 -14.75 28.40
CA THR A 861 24.00 -14.27 27.39
C THR A 861 23.28 -13.40 26.38
N GLN A 862 23.89 -12.27 26.01
CA GLN A 862 23.44 -11.43 24.91
C GLN A 862 24.51 -11.40 23.83
N GLN A 863 24.08 -11.56 22.58
CA GLN A 863 24.96 -11.52 21.42
C GLN A 863 24.44 -10.51 20.41
N GLY A 864 25.30 -9.55 20.01
CA GLY A 864 25.02 -8.68 18.87
C GLY A 864 25.20 -9.43 17.55
N VAL A 865 24.38 -9.12 16.55
CA VAL A 865 24.48 -9.67 15.20
C VAL A 865 24.44 -8.56 14.14
N LEU A 866 25.14 -8.78 13.02
CA LEU A 866 25.09 -7.90 11.85
C LEU A 866 24.66 -8.70 10.61
N PRO A 867 23.82 -8.12 9.72
CA PRO A 867 23.18 -6.80 9.83
C PRO A 867 22.05 -6.77 10.88
N MET A 868 21.34 -5.64 11.01
CA MET A 868 20.24 -5.50 11.98
C MET A 868 19.15 -6.54 11.72
N SER A 869 19.00 -7.48 12.65
CA SER A 869 17.98 -8.52 12.65
C SER A 869 16.68 -8.07 13.28
N PHE A 870 15.56 -8.68 12.89
CA PHE A 870 14.24 -8.50 13.47
C PHE A 870 13.66 -9.87 13.81
N GLY A 871 13.55 -10.15 15.10
CA GLY A 871 13.07 -11.43 15.61
C GLY A 871 14.06 -12.57 15.42
N GLY A 872 13.56 -13.78 15.49
CA GLY A 872 14.27 -14.98 15.09
C GLY A 872 13.69 -16.25 15.66
N GLY A 873 14.31 -17.37 15.29
CA GLY A 873 13.92 -18.70 15.74
C GLY A 873 14.97 -19.73 15.37
N PHE A 874 14.68 -20.99 15.68
CA PHE A 874 15.48 -22.13 15.23
C PHE A 874 14.92 -22.70 13.93
N LEU A 875 15.81 -23.21 13.09
CA LEU A 875 15.47 -24.09 11.97
C LEU A 875 16.45 -25.27 11.89
N THR A 876 16.00 -26.31 11.20
CA THR A 876 16.80 -27.50 10.88
C THR A 876 17.49 -27.31 9.53
N GLY A 877 18.79 -27.06 9.56
CA GLY A 877 19.62 -26.90 8.37
C GLY A 877 20.16 -28.22 7.81
N PRO A 878 20.98 -28.13 6.74
CA PRO A 878 21.55 -29.30 6.06
C PRO A 878 22.26 -30.27 7.01
N GLY A 879 21.96 -31.56 6.87
CA GLY A 879 22.50 -32.61 7.74
C GLY A 879 21.89 -32.64 9.15
N GLY A 880 20.75 -32.00 9.37
CA GLY A 880 20.07 -31.92 10.68
C GLY A 880 20.71 -30.93 11.65
N ARG A 881 21.47 -29.95 11.13
CA ARG A 881 22.16 -28.94 11.93
C ARG A 881 21.19 -27.88 12.42
N ASP A 882 21.20 -27.60 13.72
CA ASP A 882 20.45 -26.47 14.27
C ASP A 882 21.05 -25.13 13.85
N LEU A 883 20.21 -24.23 13.35
CA LEU A 883 20.59 -22.87 12.98
C LEU A 883 19.62 -21.87 13.59
N LEU A 884 20.15 -20.70 13.94
CA LEU A 884 19.33 -19.52 14.22
C LEU A 884 19.03 -18.82 12.90
N VAL A 885 17.80 -18.35 12.75
CA VAL A 885 17.35 -17.56 11.61
C VAL A 885 16.70 -16.28 12.10
N ALA A 886 16.92 -15.19 11.37
CA ALA A 886 16.14 -13.96 11.53
C ALA A 886 16.01 -13.23 10.21
N GLY A 887 14.89 -12.52 10.07
CA GLY A 887 14.72 -11.52 9.04
C GLY A 887 15.60 -10.30 9.32
N VAL A 888 15.99 -9.57 8.28
CA VAL A 888 16.77 -8.33 8.37
C VAL A 888 16.22 -7.33 7.36
N ASP A 889 16.56 -6.05 7.52
CA ASP A 889 16.28 -5.05 6.49
C ASP A 889 16.92 -5.48 5.16
N GLY A 890 16.07 -5.86 4.20
CA GLY A 890 16.49 -6.29 2.88
C GLY A 890 17.04 -7.71 2.78
N GLY A 891 16.70 -8.62 3.71
CA GLY A 891 17.13 -10.00 3.60
C GLY A 891 16.71 -10.94 4.74
N LEU A 892 17.45 -12.04 4.85
CA LEU A 892 17.37 -13.03 5.92
C LEU A 892 18.75 -13.66 6.12
N TYR A 893 19.10 -13.89 7.38
CA TYR A 893 20.42 -14.32 7.80
C TYR A 893 20.33 -15.53 8.73
N LEU A 894 21.34 -16.38 8.66
CA LEU A 894 21.49 -17.59 9.46
C LEU A 894 22.74 -17.48 10.33
N TRP A 895 22.64 -17.90 11.59
CA TRP A 895 23.75 -17.99 12.53
C TRP A 895 23.83 -19.38 13.15
N ASP A 896 25.04 -19.79 13.54
CA ASP A 896 25.19 -20.98 14.37
C ASP A 896 24.80 -20.66 15.82
N PRO A 897 24.16 -21.56 16.57
CA PRO A 897 23.86 -21.33 17.98
C PRO A 897 25.11 -21.13 18.87
N SER A 898 26.31 -21.51 18.41
CA SER A 898 27.56 -21.27 19.12
C SER A 898 27.89 -19.79 19.32
N ILE A 899 27.19 -18.87 18.67
CA ILE A 899 27.38 -17.42 18.85
C ILE A 899 27.20 -16.99 20.31
N PHE A 900 26.39 -17.71 21.10
CA PHE A 900 26.19 -17.42 22.52
C PHE A 900 27.35 -17.86 23.42
N GLU A 901 28.31 -18.62 22.89
CA GLU A 901 29.54 -19.02 23.59
C GLU A 901 30.75 -18.19 23.12
N SER A 902 30.51 -17.18 22.27
CA SER A 902 31.56 -16.34 21.68
C SER A 902 31.98 -15.21 22.63
N ASP A 903 33.27 -14.89 22.65
CA ASP A 903 33.79 -13.68 23.29
C ASP A 903 33.61 -12.42 22.40
N ASP A 904 33.25 -12.60 21.13
CA ASP A 904 33.06 -11.50 20.19
C ASP A 904 31.70 -10.79 20.41
N SER A 905 31.74 -9.48 20.63
CA SER A 905 30.53 -8.66 20.81
C SER A 905 29.55 -8.66 19.61
N TRP A 906 30.02 -9.02 18.41
CA TRP A 906 29.23 -9.08 17.18
C TRP A 906 29.54 -10.37 16.40
N ALA A 907 28.54 -11.23 16.23
CA ALA A 907 28.70 -12.51 15.59
C ALA A 907 28.46 -12.44 14.07
N GLY A 908 29.30 -13.14 13.31
CA GLY A 908 29.15 -13.28 11.86
C GLY A 908 28.12 -14.36 11.49
N SER A 909 27.42 -14.17 10.37
CA SER A 909 26.48 -15.16 9.84
C SER A 909 27.17 -16.35 9.16
N VAL A 910 26.49 -17.50 9.15
CA VAL A 910 26.89 -18.70 8.42
C VAL A 910 26.12 -18.86 7.11
N GLY A 911 25.01 -18.14 6.92
CA GLY A 911 24.25 -18.08 5.68
C GLY A 911 23.50 -16.75 5.55
N GLN A 912 23.22 -16.35 4.31
CA GLN A 912 22.41 -15.16 3.99
C GLN A 912 21.82 -15.32 2.59
N ILE A 913 20.65 -14.72 2.36
CA ILE A 913 20.11 -14.56 0.99
C ILE A 913 20.78 -13.36 0.30
N PRO A 914 20.77 -13.31 -1.05
CA PRO A 914 21.09 -12.07 -1.77
C PRO A 914 20.18 -10.94 -1.30
N ALA A 915 20.71 -9.72 -1.21
CA ALA A 915 19.94 -8.56 -0.77
C ALA A 915 18.64 -8.40 -1.58
N THR A 916 17.52 -8.59 -0.91
CA THR A 916 16.15 -8.43 -1.39
C THR A 916 15.51 -7.32 -0.57
N MET A 917 15.66 -6.07 -1.01
CA MET A 917 15.42 -4.89 -0.15
C MET A 917 14.00 -4.80 0.42
N GLY A 918 13.00 -5.45 -0.18
CA GLY A 918 11.62 -5.51 0.33
C GLY A 918 11.32 -6.68 1.26
N ALA A 919 12.31 -7.52 1.57
CA ALA A 919 12.21 -8.58 2.57
C ALA A 919 12.53 -8.05 3.97
N HIS A 920 11.79 -8.53 4.96
CA HIS A 920 11.99 -8.17 6.36
C HIS A 920 11.60 -9.31 7.29
N ASP A 921 10.41 -9.90 7.11
CA ASP A 921 9.93 -11.02 7.93
C ASP A 921 10.29 -12.36 7.26
N PHE A 922 9.99 -13.48 7.91
CA PHE A 922 10.32 -14.79 7.36
C PHE A 922 9.39 -15.92 7.83
N PHE A 923 9.46 -17.01 7.09
CA PHE A 923 8.95 -18.31 7.49
C PHE A 923 10.05 -19.36 7.36
N ALA A 924 10.06 -20.35 8.24
CA ALA A 924 10.93 -21.52 8.17
C ALA A 924 10.11 -22.80 8.43
N GLY A 925 10.35 -23.83 7.62
CA GLY A 925 9.76 -25.16 7.81
C GLY A 925 10.02 -26.11 6.65
N ASP A 926 10.01 -27.41 6.93
CA ASP A 926 10.15 -28.48 5.94
C ASP A 926 8.92 -28.56 5.00
N LEU A 927 9.05 -28.05 3.78
CA LEU A 927 7.98 -27.98 2.78
C LEU A 927 7.99 -29.17 1.83
N ASP A 928 9.11 -29.88 1.68
CA ASP A 928 9.21 -31.01 0.76
C ASP A 928 9.36 -32.40 1.41
N GLY A 929 9.48 -32.42 2.74
CA GLY A 929 9.53 -33.61 3.59
C GLY A 929 10.91 -34.27 3.65
N ASP A 930 11.99 -33.56 3.34
CA ASP A 930 13.36 -34.10 3.35
C ASP A 930 14.06 -34.00 4.72
N GLY A 931 13.41 -33.37 5.72
CA GLY A 931 13.94 -33.17 7.06
C GLY A 931 14.88 -31.98 7.21
N VAL A 932 15.04 -31.16 6.17
CA VAL A 932 15.69 -29.84 6.21
C VAL A 932 14.60 -28.79 6.01
N ASP A 933 14.63 -27.74 6.83
CA ASP A 933 13.68 -26.65 6.68
C ASP A 933 14.03 -25.80 5.45
N GLU A 934 13.01 -25.45 4.66
CA GLU A 934 13.10 -24.34 3.73
C GLU A 934 12.75 -23.03 4.42
N VAL A 935 13.21 -21.94 3.80
CA VAL A 935 12.93 -20.59 4.30
C VAL A 935 12.35 -19.72 3.21
N LEU A 936 11.40 -18.89 3.62
CA LEU A 936 10.78 -17.90 2.78
C LEU A 936 11.11 -16.51 3.32
N SER A 937 11.53 -15.61 2.44
CA SER A 937 11.54 -14.18 2.73
C SER A 937 10.12 -13.64 2.64
N LEU A 938 9.65 -12.92 3.65
CA LEU A 938 8.35 -12.24 3.67
C LEU A 938 8.54 -10.72 3.73
N ASN A 939 7.50 -9.97 3.40
CA ASN A 939 7.45 -8.52 3.57
C ASN A 939 7.08 -8.18 5.03
N SER A 940 7.13 -6.90 5.41
CA SER A 940 6.73 -6.46 6.76
C SER A 940 5.28 -5.97 6.80
N ASP A 941 4.54 -6.30 7.86
CA ASP A 941 3.25 -5.67 8.17
C ASP A 941 3.43 -4.30 8.85
N LYS A 942 3.87 -3.32 8.05
CA LYS A 942 4.18 -1.97 8.52
C LYS A 942 2.96 -1.29 9.13
N SER A 943 1.83 -1.34 8.43
CA SER A 943 0.59 -0.68 8.86
C SER A 943 -0.02 -1.36 10.08
N GLY A 944 -0.06 -2.70 10.12
CA GLY A 944 -0.61 -3.40 11.26
C GLY A 944 0.23 -3.27 12.52
N ARG A 945 1.58 -3.28 12.39
CA ARG A 945 2.49 -3.02 13.51
C ARG A 945 2.39 -1.60 14.03
N ASP A 946 2.33 -0.59 13.15
CA ASP A 946 2.14 0.82 13.54
C ASP A 946 0.82 1.00 14.31
N ARG A 947 -0.27 0.42 13.81
CA ARG A 947 -1.59 0.46 14.47
C ARG A 947 -1.58 -0.20 15.83
N LEU A 948 -0.94 -1.37 15.94
CA LEU A 948 -0.83 -2.09 17.21
C LEU A 948 -0.11 -1.26 18.27
N VAL A 949 1.08 -0.75 17.96
CA VAL A 949 1.84 0.09 18.92
C VAL A 949 1.16 1.45 19.14
N GLY A 950 0.42 1.94 18.16
CA GLY A 950 -0.43 3.13 18.22
C GLY A 950 -1.47 3.08 19.32
N GLN A 951 -2.03 1.89 19.59
CA GLN A 951 -2.98 1.69 20.69
C GLN A 951 -2.37 2.00 22.07
N PHE A 952 -1.03 2.03 22.19
CA PHE A 952 -0.27 2.33 23.40
C PHE A 952 0.41 3.72 23.38
N GLY A 953 0.10 4.57 22.39
CA GLY A 953 0.64 5.94 22.28
C GLY A 953 2.02 6.01 21.61
N GLY A 954 2.38 4.99 20.81
CA GLY A 954 3.62 4.95 20.03
C GLY A 954 3.38 5.06 18.52
N GLY A 955 4.46 4.94 17.75
CA GLY A 955 4.42 4.74 16.30
C GLY A 955 5.63 3.92 15.85
N TYR A 956 5.43 3.10 14.82
CA TYR A 956 6.46 2.26 14.20
C TYR A 956 6.18 2.18 12.70
N TYR A 957 6.84 3.04 11.91
CA TYR A 957 6.66 3.07 10.46
C TYR A 957 8.00 3.25 9.74
N GLN A 958 8.35 2.30 8.88
CA GLN A 958 9.58 2.28 8.08
C GLN A 958 9.25 1.86 6.65
N GLY A 959 9.07 2.80 5.73
CA GLY A 959 8.77 2.50 4.33
C GLY A 959 10.03 2.22 3.50
N ASP A 960 9.83 1.63 2.32
CA ASP A 960 10.88 1.43 1.34
C ASP A 960 10.33 1.36 -0.10
N TYR A 961 11.22 1.53 -1.06
CA TYR A 961 10.92 1.59 -2.48
C TYR A 961 11.13 0.26 -3.22
N ALA A 962 11.56 -0.79 -2.53
CA ALA A 962 12.03 -2.02 -3.15
C ALA A 962 10.91 -2.85 -3.78
N ILE A 963 11.30 -3.80 -4.63
CA ILE A 963 10.39 -4.86 -5.04
C ILE A 963 10.03 -5.70 -3.81
N HIS A 964 8.75 -5.73 -3.47
CA HIS A 964 8.21 -6.59 -2.42
C HIS A 964 7.83 -7.94 -3.01
N GLN A 965 8.45 -8.98 -2.48
CA GLN A 965 8.26 -10.33 -2.99
C GLN A 965 8.45 -11.38 -1.90
N VAL A 966 7.72 -12.48 -2.04
CA VAL A 966 7.97 -13.72 -1.31
C VAL A 966 8.88 -14.59 -2.14
N THR A 967 10.04 -14.97 -1.61
CA THR A 967 10.96 -15.89 -2.30
C THR A 967 11.23 -17.10 -1.41
N ALA A 968 11.04 -18.30 -1.96
CA ALA A 968 11.34 -19.55 -1.29
C ALA A 968 12.77 -20.01 -1.60
N TYR A 969 13.51 -20.43 -0.58
CA TYR A 969 14.91 -20.83 -0.66
C TYR A 969 15.11 -22.24 -0.11
N LYS A 970 15.93 -23.03 -0.81
CA LYS A 970 16.48 -24.28 -0.29
C LYS A 970 17.82 -24.07 0.37
N LEU A 971 18.06 -24.79 1.47
CA LEU A 971 19.31 -24.77 2.22
C LEU A 971 20.20 -25.95 1.78
N SER A 972 21.50 -25.70 1.59
CA SER A 972 22.48 -26.73 1.24
C SER A 972 23.88 -26.45 1.76
#